data_AF-A0A533XD68-F1
#
_entry.id   AF-A0A533XD68-F1
#
_cell.length_a   1.000
_cell.length_b   1.000
_cell.length_c   1.000
_cell.angle_alpha   90.00
_cell.angle_beta   90.00
_cell.angle_gamma   90.00
#
_symmetry.space_group_name_H-M   'P 1'
#
loop_
_entity.id
_entity.type
_entity.pdbx_description
1 polymer ?
#
loop_
_entity_poly.entity_id
_entity_poly.type
_entity_poly.pdbx_seq_one_letter_code
_entity_poly.pdbx_strand_id
1 'polypeptide(L)'
;MIQRWAAGVIATVIAASSLLLLLPVTHAATGIVAYVPIMLTNNQGSATPTTFQQKITWNPSAYSSYEASDLGNIRFCADIACAATLNAWLESCAPSCTTSATSASAWVKLTSAIAGSGGTQTVYMTFLSTSTHFDGVNWGEAPNIPGTYGANDNGANVFTFYDNFAGTSLSSKWTTVSSSGGGGATIALDSTSNSASGLGAVSSYSWTHTVGTGLSNSILIVGATVEKSSGFEASTVTYNGVSLTKKVGVGTGTTQLKASLWYLLNPPSGAHTVQVTLSGTVGTDGAAGGAISLSGVDQTTPMPTTNSKAGTGTPSQSITTANANSWAVDAMSFDSSSTKTTTGTGQTRRWAVAAGGMSGQGSTLATTTAGSYTMSWSGSDNYAVAIAEVKPASSTPSCTVSVNNGATFTTSTSSAWCFVAAAPIAYPSVSEAYMVSSGSVNPMMGVSTSYSSNAPGVFSGLYNGYAAFWNSGANTRFASEKSTGYGLLQSTTQTTFPAGIWQVIWSATGSERFADGAGNSYTGTDSGVTIANYGIYAGQSANATGSNVVDWGRMRAYPPGGVTPIAVFGSLVNVSTTTTTTSSTLTSSTTTSTTSTTTTSSTSSTATTTSSASTSSTTSKITSTTTSSLTTTTTGKSTTSALTSTSSQSSATSTTTSIATTSTASTTRTSIASTSTASRTTTGGSFSPVLGLNPLLLGGVALVGGAVAVAVVVIRRRPHTLIP
;
A
#
# COMPACT_ATOMS: atom_id res chain seq x y z
N MET A 1 -12.17 -42.91 -81.62
CA MET A 1 -13.11 -41.88 -82.14
C MET A 1 -12.53 -40.51 -81.79
N ILE A 2 -12.48 -39.58 -82.77
CA ILE A 2 -12.55 -38.10 -82.68
C ILE A 2 -11.99 -37.46 -81.38
N GLN A 3 -10.77 -36.86 -81.37
CA GLN A 3 -10.48 -35.39 -81.58
C GLN A 3 -11.01 -34.46 -80.46
N ARG A 4 -10.33 -33.45 -79.89
CA ARG A 4 -9.24 -32.51 -80.31
C ARG A 4 -8.38 -32.10 -79.07
N TRP A 5 -7.05 -31.96 -79.12
CA TRP A 5 -6.24 -30.70 -79.22
C TRP A 5 -6.68 -29.50 -78.36
N ALA A 6 -5.82 -28.66 -77.74
CA ALA A 6 -4.36 -28.71 -77.45
C ALA A 6 -3.92 -27.51 -76.56
N ALA A 7 -2.69 -27.61 -76.01
CA ALA A 7 -1.71 -26.53 -75.73
C ALA A 7 -1.90 -25.59 -74.52
N GLY A 8 -0.75 -25.18 -73.94
CA GLY A 8 -0.66 -24.22 -72.83
C GLY A 8 0.13 -22.95 -73.19
N VAL A 9 0.08 -21.95 -72.30
CA VAL A 9 0.75 -20.65 -72.38
C VAL A 9 1.13 -20.27 -70.93
N ILE A 10 2.41 -20.28 -70.55
CA ILE A 10 3.32 -19.11 -70.46
C ILE A 10 2.80 -17.99 -69.54
N ALA A 11 3.62 -17.64 -68.55
CA ALA A 11 3.29 -16.68 -67.49
C ALA A 11 3.09 -15.25 -67.99
N THR A 12 2.23 -14.49 -67.31
CA THR A 12 2.21 -13.02 -67.36
C THR A 12 2.24 -12.49 -65.93
N VAL A 13 3.35 -11.89 -65.53
CA VAL A 13 3.47 -11.19 -64.24
C VAL A 13 2.73 -9.86 -64.39
N ILE A 14 1.48 -9.80 -63.91
CA ILE A 14 0.82 -8.52 -63.70
C ILE A 14 1.35 -7.96 -62.39
N ALA A 15 2.19 -6.94 -62.49
CA ALA A 15 2.53 -6.10 -61.35
C ALA A 15 1.26 -5.38 -60.88
N ALA A 16 0.63 -5.91 -59.84
CA ALA A 16 -0.42 -5.23 -59.10
C ALA A 16 0.21 -4.05 -58.34
N SER A 17 0.48 -2.97 -59.06
CA SER A 17 0.77 -1.67 -58.47
C SER A 17 -0.41 -1.34 -57.57
N SER A 18 -0.16 -1.22 -56.26
CA SER A 18 -1.20 -0.94 -55.28
C SER A 18 -1.70 0.48 -55.50
N LEU A 19 -2.71 0.62 -56.36
CA LEU A 19 -3.48 1.85 -56.50
C LEU A 19 -4.21 2.05 -55.18
N LEU A 20 -3.56 2.80 -54.30
CA LEU A 20 -4.07 3.15 -52.99
C LEU A 20 -5.35 3.96 -53.21
N LEU A 21 -6.51 3.30 -53.11
CA LEU A 21 -7.79 4.00 -53.07
C LEU A 21 -7.81 4.80 -51.78
N LEU A 22 -7.37 6.06 -51.88
CA LEU A 22 -7.61 7.11 -50.90
C LEU A 22 -9.10 7.42 -50.91
N LEU A 23 -9.89 6.49 -50.35
CA LEU A 23 -11.13 6.87 -49.67
C LEU A 23 -10.74 7.97 -48.68
N PRO A 24 -11.35 9.16 -48.73
CA PRO A 24 -11.06 10.19 -47.74
C PRO A 24 -11.53 9.68 -46.38
N VAL A 25 -10.59 9.15 -45.60
CA VAL A 25 -10.81 8.83 -44.19
C VAL A 25 -11.17 10.14 -43.51
N THR A 26 -12.44 10.31 -43.14
CA THR A 26 -12.95 11.55 -42.55
C THR A 26 -12.53 11.65 -41.09
N HIS A 27 -11.26 11.98 -40.86
CA HIS A 27 -10.67 12.33 -39.56
C HIS A 27 -11.44 13.46 -38.83
N ALA A 28 -12.28 14.20 -39.56
CA ALA A 28 -13.26 15.16 -39.02
C ALA A 28 -14.17 14.56 -37.94
N ALA A 29 -14.38 13.24 -37.91
CA ALA A 29 -15.16 12.56 -36.87
C ALA A 29 -14.39 12.30 -35.56
N THR A 30 -13.05 12.27 -35.59
CA THR A 30 -12.20 11.90 -34.44
C THR A 30 -11.36 13.06 -33.89
N GLY A 31 -11.33 14.22 -34.55
CA GLY A 31 -10.69 15.44 -34.03
C GLY A 31 -9.15 15.42 -34.07
N ILE A 32 -8.57 14.50 -34.83
CA ILE A 32 -7.11 14.36 -35.01
C ILE A 32 -6.60 15.51 -35.90
N VAL A 33 -5.57 16.21 -35.42
CA VAL A 33 -4.90 17.33 -36.11
C VAL A 33 -3.65 16.85 -36.86
N ALA A 34 -2.89 15.94 -36.25
CA ALA A 34 -1.71 15.32 -36.84
C ALA A 34 -1.45 13.94 -36.22
N TYR A 35 -0.61 13.12 -36.86
CA TYR A 35 -0.16 11.85 -36.30
C TYR A 35 1.26 11.49 -36.72
N VAL A 36 1.88 10.57 -35.97
CA VAL A 36 3.17 9.94 -36.28
C VAL A 36 2.96 8.42 -36.29
N PRO A 37 3.22 7.73 -37.40
CA PRO A 37 3.22 6.27 -37.41
C PRO A 37 4.49 5.76 -36.68
N ILE A 38 4.33 4.75 -35.85
CA ILE A 38 5.39 4.10 -35.09
C ILE A 38 5.40 2.63 -35.49
N MET A 39 6.43 2.21 -36.21
CA MET A 39 6.63 0.82 -36.57
C MET A 39 7.32 0.10 -35.41
N LEU A 40 6.64 -0.90 -34.85
CA LEU A 40 7.15 -1.80 -33.84
C LEU A 40 7.70 -3.05 -34.52
N THR A 41 8.94 -3.43 -34.21
CA THR A 41 9.60 -4.61 -34.81
C THR A 41 10.08 -5.59 -33.74
N ASN A 42 9.66 -6.85 -33.83
CA ASN A 42 10.07 -7.93 -32.95
C ASN A 42 11.13 -8.82 -33.64
N ASN A 43 12.41 -8.56 -33.33
CA ASN A 43 13.55 -9.33 -33.83
C ASN A 43 13.85 -10.61 -33.01
N GLN A 44 12.99 -10.98 -32.05
CA GLN A 44 13.19 -12.14 -31.18
C GLN A 44 12.58 -13.40 -31.81
N GLY A 45 13.09 -14.58 -31.45
CA GLY A 45 12.66 -15.85 -32.07
C GLY A 45 11.22 -16.28 -31.77
N SER A 46 10.52 -15.62 -30.84
CA SER A 46 9.12 -15.87 -30.50
C SER A 46 8.28 -14.59 -30.59
N ALA A 47 6.98 -14.76 -30.83
CA ALA A 47 6.03 -13.66 -30.86
C ALA A 47 5.83 -13.06 -29.45
N THR A 48 5.41 -11.79 -29.37
CA THR A 48 4.92 -11.23 -28.10
C THR A 48 3.63 -11.94 -27.67
N PRO A 49 3.26 -11.87 -26.38
CA PRO A 49 1.88 -12.13 -25.97
C PRO A 49 0.87 -11.30 -26.77
N THR A 50 -0.36 -11.77 -26.88
CA THR A 50 -1.46 -11.07 -27.57
C THR A 50 -1.81 -9.75 -26.91
N THR A 51 -1.88 -9.72 -25.58
CA THR A 51 -1.90 -8.48 -24.79
C THR A 51 -0.50 -8.17 -24.29
N PHE A 52 0.14 -7.14 -24.84
CA PHE A 52 1.54 -6.81 -24.54
C PHE A 52 1.72 -5.32 -24.29
N GLN A 53 2.42 -4.95 -23.21
CA GLN A 53 2.73 -3.55 -22.90
C GLN A 53 4.05 -3.17 -23.56
N GLN A 54 3.96 -2.43 -24.67
CA GLN A 54 5.11 -1.86 -25.38
C GLN A 54 5.53 -0.54 -24.73
N LYS A 55 6.83 -0.37 -24.42
CA LYS A 55 7.37 0.95 -24.07
C LYS A 55 7.60 1.77 -25.33
N ILE A 56 7.11 3.00 -25.36
CA ILE A 56 7.35 3.97 -26.42
C ILE A 56 8.01 5.20 -25.79
N THR A 57 9.12 5.65 -26.36
CA THR A 57 9.85 6.83 -25.90
C THR A 57 10.02 7.80 -27.07
N TRP A 58 9.61 9.05 -26.90
CA TRP A 58 9.69 10.11 -27.93
C TRP A 58 10.24 11.40 -27.33
N ASN A 59 10.42 12.42 -28.18
CA ASN A 59 10.85 13.76 -27.79
C ASN A 59 9.68 14.76 -27.98
N PRO A 60 8.91 15.10 -26.93
CA PRO A 60 7.82 16.08 -26.97
C PRO A 60 8.19 17.42 -27.63
N SER A 61 9.39 17.95 -27.39
CA SER A 61 9.82 19.22 -27.98
C SER A 61 9.82 19.25 -29.51
N ALA A 62 9.98 18.09 -30.17
CA ALA A 62 9.87 17.94 -31.62
C ALA A 62 8.43 18.07 -32.15
N TYR A 63 7.42 17.95 -31.27
CA TYR A 63 5.99 18.02 -31.59
C TYR A 63 5.27 19.16 -30.85
N SER A 64 6.01 20.07 -30.22
CA SER A 64 5.52 21.19 -29.40
C SER A 64 4.48 22.13 -30.06
N SER A 65 4.33 22.10 -31.39
CA SER A 65 3.26 22.83 -32.12
C SER A 65 1.92 22.07 -32.20
N TYR A 66 1.92 20.79 -31.83
CA TYR A 66 0.77 19.87 -31.92
C TYR A 66 0.40 19.27 -30.56
N GLU A 67 1.30 19.25 -29.59
CA GLU A 67 1.04 18.77 -28.22
C GLU A 67 0.42 19.85 -27.32
N ALA A 68 -0.49 19.43 -26.44
CA ALA A 68 -0.99 20.24 -25.33
C ALA A 68 0.10 20.42 -24.26
N SER A 69 -0.01 21.47 -23.43
CA SER A 69 1.03 21.82 -22.43
C SER A 69 1.31 20.74 -21.39
N ASP A 70 0.36 19.83 -21.18
CA ASP A 70 0.39 18.68 -20.26
C ASP A 70 0.61 17.33 -20.98
N LEU A 71 0.78 17.33 -22.32
CA LEU A 71 0.82 16.13 -23.18
C LEU A 71 -0.51 15.33 -23.20
N GLY A 72 -1.61 15.90 -22.68
CA GLY A 72 -2.89 15.23 -22.52
C GLY A 72 -3.67 14.99 -23.82
N ASN A 73 -3.34 15.70 -24.91
CA ASN A 73 -4.02 15.56 -26.20
C ASN A 73 -3.52 14.39 -27.08
N ILE A 74 -2.57 13.59 -26.59
CA ILE A 74 -2.03 12.44 -27.31
C ILE A 74 -2.99 11.25 -27.22
N ARG A 75 -3.20 10.50 -28.30
CA ARG A 75 -3.81 9.16 -28.25
C ARG A 75 -3.00 8.16 -29.06
N PHE A 76 -2.78 6.97 -28.50
CA PHE A 76 -2.19 5.84 -29.22
C PHE A 76 -3.28 4.98 -29.84
N CYS A 77 -3.12 4.58 -31.11
CA CYS A 77 -4.16 3.91 -31.88
C CYS A 77 -3.60 2.75 -32.71
N ALA A 78 -4.38 1.69 -32.90
CA ALA A 78 -4.02 0.55 -33.75
C ALA A 78 -4.21 0.84 -35.25
N ASP A 79 -5.02 1.84 -35.60
CA ASP A 79 -5.30 2.27 -36.96
C ASP A 79 -5.12 3.80 -37.12
N ILE A 80 -4.96 4.21 -38.38
CA ILE A 80 -4.70 5.61 -38.77
C ILE A 80 -5.86 6.56 -38.46
N ALA A 81 -7.12 6.09 -38.46
CA ALA A 81 -8.29 6.92 -38.17
C ALA A 81 -8.52 7.09 -36.66
N CYS A 82 -7.80 6.32 -35.84
CA CYS A 82 -8.04 6.10 -34.41
C CYS A 82 -9.45 5.58 -34.10
N ALA A 83 -9.97 4.67 -34.94
CA ALA A 83 -11.20 3.94 -34.62
C ALA A 83 -10.99 2.91 -33.48
N ALA A 84 -9.76 2.41 -33.34
CA ALA A 84 -9.30 1.49 -32.30
C ALA A 84 -8.19 2.16 -31.46
N THR A 85 -8.59 2.98 -30.50
CA THR A 85 -7.71 3.55 -29.48
C THR A 85 -7.12 2.43 -28.60
N LEU A 86 -5.86 2.60 -28.20
CA LEU A 86 -5.14 1.70 -27.30
C LEU A 86 -5.00 2.35 -25.93
N ASN A 87 -5.14 1.54 -24.86
CA ASN A 87 -4.84 2.01 -23.50
C ASN A 87 -3.34 2.28 -23.38
N ALA A 88 -2.99 3.50 -22.96
CA ALA A 88 -1.64 3.92 -22.75
C ALA A 88 -1.49 4.81 -21.51
N TRP A 89 -0.30 4.76 -20.90
CA TRP A 89 0.00 5.40 -19.62
C TRP A 89 1.38 6.05 -19.66
N LEU A 90 1.43 7.36 -19.45
CA LEU A 90 2.65 8.17 -19.40
C LEU A 90 3.41 7.88 -18.10
N GLU A 91 4.63 7.33 -18.21
CA GLU A 91 5.43 6.92 -17.05
C GLU A 91 6.30 8.04 -16.49
N SER A 92 6.95 8.79 -17.38
CA SER A 92 7.97 9.79 -17.01
C SER A 92 8.32 10.68 -18.19
N CYS A 93 8.79 11.88 -17.89
CA CYS A 93 9.33 12.82 -18.87
C CYS A 93 10.56 13.54 -18.29
N ALA A 94 11.46 14.00 -19.16
CA ALA A 94 12.64 14.77 -18.80
C ALA A 94 12.69 16.07 -19.60
N PRO A 95 12.88 17.25 -18.96
CA PRO A 95 13.02 17.45 -17.51
C PRO A 95 11.68 17.43 -16.74
N SER A 96 10.53 17.59 -17.41
CA SER A 96 9.19 17.57 -16.83
C SER A 96 8.16 17.19 -17.90
N CYS A 97 6.96 16.73 -17.55
CA CYS A 97 5.93 16.38 -18.53
C CYS A 97 5.23 17.62 -19.08
N THR A 98 5.89 18.23 -20.08
CA THR A 98 5.42 19.39 -20.83
C THR A 98 5.94 19.31 -22.26
N THR A 99 5.44 20.18 -23.17
CA THR A 99 5.95 20.32 -24.54
C THR A 99 7.43 20.75 -24.64
N SER A 100 8.08 21.09 -23.51
CA SER A 100 9.52 21.36 -23.46
C SER A 100 10.38 20.12 -23.18
N ALA A 101 9.77 18.96 -22.92
CA ALA A 101 10.48 17.71 -22.66
C ALA A 101 11.33 17.27 -23.86
N THR A 102 12.55 16.83 -23.58
CA THR A 102 13.46 16.21 -24.55
C THR A 102 13.27 14.69 -24.64
N SER A 103 12.60 14.11 -23.64
CA SER A 103 12.22 12.70 -23.60
C SER A 103 10.92 12.53 -22.81
N ALA A 104 9.98 11.75 -23.34
CA ALA A 104 8.82 11.22 -22.62
C ALA A 104 8.72 9.71 -22.89
N SER A 105 8.33 8.94 -21.88
CA SER A 105 8.16 7.49 -21.97
C SER A 105 6.77 7.09 -21.53
N ALA A 106 6.09 6.29 -22.35
CA ALA A 106 4.77 5.74 -22.08
C ALA A 106 4.73 4.23 -22.32
N TRP A 107 3.79 3.55 -21.68
CA TRP A 107 3.45 2.15 -21.95
C TRP A 107 2.15 2.09 -22.73
N VAL A 108 2.15 1.41 -23.87
CA VAL A 108 0.98 1.19 -24.73
C VAL A 108 0.60 -0.28 -24.71
N LYS A 109 -0.64 -0.59 -24.34
CA LYS A 109 -1.19 -1.95 -24.32
C LYS A 109 -1.64 -2.35 -25.72
N LEU A 110 -0.80 -3.11 -26.42
CA LEU A 110 -1.15 -3.75 -27.68
C LEU A 110 -2.21 -4.83 -27.45
N THR A 111 -3.13 -4.97 -28.39
CA THR A 111 -4.23 -5.96 -28.40
C THR A 111 -3.98 -7.12 -29.36
N SER A 112 -2.89 -7.08 -30.13
CA SER A 112 -2.47 -8.11 -31.07
C SER A 112 -0.97 -8.40 -30.92
N ALA A 113 -0.60 -9.67 -31.02
CA ALA A 113 0.81 -10.09 -30.94
C ALA A 113 1.65 -9.57 -32.11
N ILE A 114 2.90 -9.21 -31.86
CA ILE A 114 3.91 -8.97 -32.89
C ILE A 114 4.65 -10.29 -33.13
N ALA A 115 4.55 -10.83 -34.35
CA ALA A 115 5.20 -12.10 -34.72
C ALA A 115 6.73 -12.04 -34.48
N GLY A 116 7.33 -13.19 -34.16
CA GLY A 116 8.78 -13.30 -34.02
C GLY A 116 9.53 -13.19 -35.35
N SER A 117 10.85 -13.26 -35.28
CA SER A 117 11.77 -13.34 -36.44
C SER A 117 11.63 -12.18 -37.44
N GLY A 118 11.46 -10.96 -36.93
CA GLY A 118 11.37 -9.73 -37.72
C GLY A 118 9.93 -9.29 -38.04
N GLY A 119 8.92 -9.87 -37.38
CA GLY A 119 7.53 -9.42 -37.51
C GLY A 119 7.35 -7.97 -37.06
N THR A 120 6.46 -7.27 -37.75
CA THR A 120 6.18 -5.84 -37.51
C THR A 120 4.71 -5.58 -37.21
N GLN A 121 4.45 -4.47 -36.50
CA GLN A 121 3.12 -3.92 -36.26
C GLN A 121 3.23 -2.39 -36.21
N THR A 122 2.38 -1.66 -36.92
CA THR A 122 2.34 -0.20 -36.86
C THR A 122 1.28 0.24 -35.86
N VAL A 123 1.64 1.14 -34.95
CA VAL A 123 0.70 1.91 -34.13
C VAL A 123 0.85 3.39 -34.46
N TYR A 124 -0.15 4.20 -34.13
CA TYR A 124 -0.18 5.63 -34.45
C TYR A 124 -0.20 6.44 -33.16
N MET A 125 0.76 7.35 -33.00
CA MET A 125 0.70 8.40 -31.98
C MET A 125 0.00 9.60 -32.61
N THR A 126 -1.21 9.90 -32.17
CA THR A 126 -2.08 10.93 -32.75
C THR A 126 -2.19 12.12 -31.81
N PHE A 127 -2.28 13.32 -32.37
CA PHE A 127 -2.48 14.57 -31.65
C PHE A 127 -3.89 15.10 -31.92
N LEU A 128 -4.69 15.22 -30.87
CA LEU A 128 -5.99 15.89 -30.89
C LEU A 128 -5.79 17.42 -30.76
N SER A 129 -6.88 18.20 -30.71
CA SER A 129 -6.80 19.64 -30.38
C SER A 129 -5.94 19.87 -29.12
N THR A 130 -5.11 20.92 -29.10
CA THR A 130 -4.28 21.29 -27.93
C THR A 130 -5.09 21.75 -26.72
N SER A 131 -6.41 21.91 -26.87
CA SER A 131 -7.39 22.07 -25.80
C SER A 131 -7.88 20.74 -25.19
N THR A 132 -7.31 19.61 -25.59
CA THR A 132 -7.71 18.26 -25.13
C THR A 132 -6.74 17.80 -24.06
N HIS A 133 -7.26 17.20 -22.99
CA HIS A 133 -6.49 16.72 -21.86
C HIS A 133 -6.53 15.18 -21.79
N PHE A 134 -5.84 14.60 -20.80
CA PHE A 134 -5.97 13.20 -20.44
C PHE A 134 -7.45 12.82 -20.27
N ASP A 135 -7.81 11.59 -20.66
CA ASP A 135 -9.17 11.07 -20.45
C ASP A 135 -9.27 10.11 -19.26
N GLY A 136 -8.15 9.69 -18.67
CA GLY A 136 -8.11 8.74 -17.55
C GLY A 136 -8.59 7.33 -17.92
N VAL A 137 -8.81 7.05 -19.21
CA VAL A 137 -9.32 5.78 -19.72
C VAL A 137 -8.30 5.18 -20.68
N ASN A 138 -8.15 5.78 -21.86
CA ASN A 138 -7.22 5.36 -22.91
C ASN A 138 -5.88 6.09 -22.80
N TRP A 139 -5.88 7.33 -22.30
CA TRP A 139 -4.65 8.09 -22.06
C TRP A 139 -4.68 8.73 -20.67
N GLY A 140 -3.68 8.34 -19.88
CA GLY A 140 -3.47 8.77 -18.50
C GLY A 140 -1.98 8.80 -18.16
N GLU A 141 -1.67 9.11 -16.91
CA GLU A 141 -0.30 9.35 -16.46
C GLU A 141 -0.01 8.74 -15.09
N ALA A 142 1.27 8.57 -14.77
CA ALA A 142 1.71 8.08 -13.47
C ALA A 142 1.23 9.02 -12.34
N PRO A 143 0.79 8.46 -11.20
CA PRO A 143 0.12 9.24 -10.14
C PRO A 143 1.05 10.27 -9.48
N ASN A 144 2.36 10.09 -9.65
CA ASN A 144 3.44 10.94 -9.15
C ASN A 144 3.95 11.98 -10.18
N ILE A 145 3.34 12.08 -11.37
CA ILE A 145 3.57 13.21 -12.29
C ILE A 145 2.84 14.46 -11.73
N PRO A 146 3.41 15.68 -11.86
CA PRO A 146 2.91 16.85 -11.14
C PRO A 146 1.45 17.20 -11.41
N GLY A 147 0.62 17.17 -10.37
CA GLY A 147 -0.81 17.44 -10.44
C GLY A 147 -1.51 17.07 -9.13
N THR A 148 -2.81 16.76 -9.20
CA THR A 148 -3.48 16.03 -8.12
C THR A 148 -3.16 14.54 -8.26
N TYR A 149 -2.67 13.92 -7.20
CA TYR A 149 -2.20 12.53 -7.23
C TYR A 149 -3.23 11.57 -7.80
N GLY A 150 -2.82 10.79 -8.81
CA GLY A 150 -3.66 9.79 -9.44
C GLY A 150 -4.89 10.31 -10.20
N ALA A 151 -5.06 11.62 -10.37
CA ALA A 151 -6.28 12.21 -10.96
C ALA A 151 -6.53 11.76 -12.41
N ASN A 152 -5.45 11.59 -13.18
CA ASN A 152 -5.47 11.14 -14.58
C ASN A 152 -4.93 9.70 -14.73
N ASP A 153 -4.73 8.95 -13.64
CA ASP A 153 -4.00 7.68 -13.67
C ASP A 153 -4.87 6.51 -14.15
N ASN A 154 -4.52 5.98 -15.32
CA ASN A 154 -5.19 4.84 -15.96
C ASN A 154 -4.34 3.56 -15.99
N GLY A 155 -3.30 3.43 -15.15
CA GLY A 155 -2.35 2.31 -15.19
C GLY A 155 -3.01 0.92 -15.12
N ALA A 156 -4.14 0.82 -14.40
CA ALA A 156 -4.96 -0.39 -14.33
C ALA A 156 -5.55 -0.86 -15.68
N ASN A 157 -5.71 0.05 -16.64
CA ASN A 157 -6.19 -0.27 -17.99
C ASN A 157 -5.06 -0.83 -18.87
N VAL A 158 -3.79 -0.54 -18.53
CA VAL A 158 -2.58 -0.88 -19.30
C VAL A 158 -1.94 -2.19 -18.81
N PHE A 159 -1.69 -2.33 -17.51
CA PHE A 159 -0.89 -3.43 -16.96
C PHE A 159 -1.73 -4.66 -16.55
N THR A 160 -1.06 -5.80 -16.30
CA THR A 160 -1.71 -7.05 -15.85
C THR A 160 -2.06 -6.98 -14.36
N PHE A 161 -1.18 -6.36 -13.58
CA PHE A 161 -1.44 -5.92 -12.22
C PHE A 161 -1.04 -4.44 -12.13
N TYR A 162 -1.84 -3.64 -11.44
CA TYR A 162 -1.54 -2.24 -11.14
C TYR A 162 -2.27 -1.81 -9.87
N ASP A 163 -1.58 -1.09 -9.00
CA ASP A 163 -2.18 -0.36 -7.88
C ASP A 163 -1.30 0.85 -7.54
N ASN A 164 -1.95 2.00 -7.32
CA ASN A 164 -1.30 3.29 -7.07
C ASN A 164 -1.52 3.82 -5.65
N PHE A 165 -2.08 3.02 -4.74
CA PHE A 165 -2.36 3.44 -3.36
C PHE A 165 -3.07 4.82 -3.25
N ALA A 166 -3.93 5.16 -4.22
CA ALA A 166 -4.67 6.42 -4.22
C ALA A 166 -5.73 6.45 -3.10
N GLY A 167 -5.98 7.64 -2.54
CA GLY A 167 -6.87 7.82 -1.40
C GLY A 167 -6.20 7.43 -0.07
N THR A 168 -6.99 6.94 0.88
CA THR A 168 -6.60 6.79 2.30
C THR A 168 -6.65 5.35 2.82
N SER A 169 -6.85 4.35 1.95
CA SER A 169 -7.09 2.95 2.33
C SER A 169 -6.30 2.01 1.43
N LEU A 170 -5.80 0.91 2.01
CA LEU A 170 -5.12 -0.13 1.25
C LEU A 170 -6.13 -0.91 0.37
N SER A 171 -5.82 -0.98 -0.92
CA SER A 171 -6.57 -1.73 -1.93
C SER A 171 -6.60 -3.23 -1.61
N SER A 172 -7.75 -3.88 -1.80
CA SER A 172 -7.95 -5.32 -1.54
C SER A 172 -7.14 -6.25 -2.45
N LYS A 173 -6.44 -5.70 -3.45
CA LYS A 173 -5.43 -6.41 -4.25
C LYS A 173 -4.20 -6.82 -3.43
N TRP A 174 -3.99 -6.21 -2.26
CA TRP A 174 -2.83 -6.41 -1.41
C TRP A 174 -3.17 -7.21 -0.15
N THR A 175 -2.34 -8.19 0.16
CA THR A 175 -2.26 -8.81 1.48
C THR A 175 -1.14 -8.15 2.27
N THR A 176 -1.45 -7.57 3.44
CA THR A 176 -0.41 -7.10 4.38
C THR A 176 0.21 -8.30 5.08
N VAL A 177 1.53 -8.42 4.98
CA VAL A 177 2.33 -9.41 5.71
C VAL A 177 3.29 -8.64 6.62
N SER A 178 3.28 -8.90 7.92
CA SER A 178 4.08 -8.13 8.89
C SER A 178 4.60 -9.00 10.02
N SER A 179 5.70 -8.58 10.64
CA SER A 179 6.08 -9.08 11.96
C SER A 179 4.95 -8.79 12.96
N SER A 180 4.49 -9.84 13.64
CA SER A 180 3.74 -9.66 14.88
C SER A 180 4.59 -8.85 15.86
N GLY A 181 3.97 -7.90 16.58
CA GLY A 181 4.61 -7.37 17.79
C GLY A 181 4.99 -8.55 18.69
N GLY A 182 6.18 -8.50 19.29
CA GLY A 182 6.72 -9.61 20.07
C GLY A 182 5.82 -9.95 21.25
N GLY A 183 5.10 -11.07 21.14
CA GLY A 183 4.06 -11.49 22.07
C GLY A 183 2.66 -11.03 21.64
N GLY A 184 1.70 -11.97 21.63
CA GLY A 184 0.29 -11.62 21.82
C GLY A 184 0.14 -10.83 23.12
N ALA A 185 -0.91 -10.00 23.25
CA ALA A 185 -1.03 -9.17 24.45
C ALA A 185 -1.13 -10.06 25.69
N THR A 186 -0.12 -9.99 26.56
CA THR A 186 -0.10 -10.79 27.80
C THR A 186 -1.23 -10.33 28.69
N ILE A 187 -2.16 -11.23 29.00
CA ILE A 187 -3.22 -10.96 29.98
C ILE A 187 -2.53 -10.69 31.33
N ALA A 188 -2.76 -9.49 31.87
CA ALA A 188 -2.22 -9.07 33.15
C ALA A 188 -3.37 -8.70 34.10
N LEU A 189 -3.21 -9.05 35.38
CA LEU A 189 -4.10 -8.60 36.44
C LEU A 189 -3.79 -7.13 36.76
N ASP A 190 -4.83 -6.30 36.81
CA ASP A 190 -4.78 -4.94 37.34
C ASP A 190 -5.14 -4.94 38.84
N SER A 191 -6.39 -5.26 39.20
CA SER A 191 -6.83 -5.24 40.60
C SER A 191 -7.85 -6.33 40.93
N THR A 192 -8.10 -6.52 42.24
CA THR A 192 -9.12 -7.42 42.78
C THR A 192 -9.90 -6.75 43.92
N SER A 193 -11.20 -6.99 44.02
CA SER A 193 -12.00 -6.64 45.22
C SER A 193 -13.15 -7.62 45.43
N ASN A 194 -13.79 -7.61 46.60
CA ASN A 194 -14.93 -8.48 46.93
C ASN A 194 -15.78 -7.90 48.06
N SER A 195 -17.00 -8.43 48.19
CA SER A 195 -17.94 -8.12 49.28
C SER A 195 -19.05 -9.17 49.37
N ALA A 196 -19.81 -9.12 50.45
CA ALA A 196 -20.91 -10.01 50.78
C ALA A 196 -22.14 -9.23 51.25
N SER A 197 -23.31 -9.88 51.16
CA SER A 197 -24.50 -9.46 51.89
C SER A 197 -24.25 -9.47 53.39
N GLY A 198 -24.68 -8.42 54.09
CA GLY A 198 -24.74 -8.44 55.56
C GLY A 198 -25.74 -9.47 56.08
N LEU A 199 -25.71 -9.73 57.39
CA LEU A 199 -26.68 -10.60 58.05
C LEU A 199 -28.06 -9.94 58.08
N GLY A 200 -28.91 -10.27 57.11
CA GLY A 200 -30.25 -9.70 56.98
C GLY A 200 -30.88 -9.98 55.62
N ALA A 201 -32.16 -9.62 55.48
CA ALA A 201 -32.90 -9.79 54.24
C ALA A 201 -32.49 -8.70 53.21
N VAL A 202 -31.72 -9.05 52.17
CA VAL A 202 -31.24 -8.10 51.14
C VAL A 202 -31.61 -8.51 49.73
N SER A 203 -31.95 -7.54 48.87
CA SER A 203 -32.20 -7.71 47.43
C SER A 203 -31.03 -7.28 46.54
N SER A 204 -29.96 -6.76 47.14
CA SER A 204 -28.79 -6.23 46.44
C SER A 204 -27.60 -6.08 47.39
N TYR A 205 -26.38 -6.10 46.87
CA TYR A 205 -25.15 -5.81 47.61
C TYR A 205 -24.13 -5.14 46.68
N SER A 206 -23.21 -4.35 47.24
CA SER A 206 -22.27 -3.54 46.48
C SER A 206 -20.93 -3.36 47.18
N TRP A 207 -19.92 -2.94 46.39
CA TRP A 207 -18.58 -2.63 46.87
C TRP A 207 -17.81 -1.77 45.87
N THR A 208 -16.72 -1.15 46.32
CA THR A 208 -15.83 -0.39 45.44
C THR A 208 -14.86 -1.31 44.71
N HIS A 209 -14.66 -1.09 43.41
CA HIS A 209 -13.60 -1.70 42.62
C HIS A 209 -12.83 -0.61 41.86
N THR A 210 -11.51 -0.69 41.88
CA THR A 210 -10.62 0.30 41.26
C THR A 210 -10.02 -0.27 39.98
N VAL A 211 -10.38 0.29 38.83
CA VAL A 211 -9.73 -0.02 37.55
C VAL A 211 -8.56 0.95 37.35
N GLY A 212 -7.38 0.42 37.06
CA GLY A 212 -6.17 1.20 36.80
C GLY A 212 -6.32 2.18 35.62
N THR A 213 -5.52 3.25 35.65
CA THR A 213 -5.45 4.23 34.55
C THR A 213 -4.47 3.75 33.46
N GLY A 214 -4.77 4.04 32.19
CA GLY A 214 -3.87 3.74 31.08
C GLY A 214 -3.79 2.26 30.66
N LEU A 215 -4.72 1.41 31.12
CA LEU A 215 -4.78 0.01 30.71
C LEU A 215 -5.22 -0.12 29.24
N SER A 216 -4.41 -0.80 28.43
CA SER A 216 -4.77 -1.17 27.07
C SER A 216 -5.60 -2.46 27.04
N ASN A 217 -6.66 -2.49 26.20
CA ASN A 217 -7.49 -3.67 25.97
C ASN A 217 -8.02 -4.26 27.29
N SER A 218 -8.72 -3.46 28.09
CA SER A 218 -9.12 -3.82 29.44
C SER A 218 -10.48 -4.50 29.53
N ILE A 219 -10.67 -5.28 30.59
CA ILE A 219 -11.93 -5.94 30.95
C ILE A 219 -12.10 -5.95 32.47
N LEU A 220 -13.31 -5.70 32.93
CA LEU A 220 -13.74 -5.98 34.31
C LEU A 220 -14.55 -7.28 34.28
N ILE A 221 -14.23 -8.23 35.16
CA ILE A 221 -14.98 -9.48 35.34
C ILE A 221 -15.49 -9.53 36.78
N VAL A 222 -16.78 -9.77 36.96
CA VAL A 222 -17.45 -9.89 38.27
C VAL A 222 -18.05 -11.28 38.42
N GLY A 223 -17.64 -11.99 39.48
CA GLY A 223 -18.30 -13.19 39.96
C GLY A 223 -19.40 -12.83 40.96
N ALA A 224 -20.60 -13.35 40.75
CA ALA A 224 -21.73 -13.20 41.68
C ALA A 224 -22.27 -14.59 42.08
N THR A 225 -22.42 -14.80 43.38
CA THR A 225 -22.70 -16.09 44.01
C THR A 225 -23.80 -15.98 45.06
N VAL A 226 -24.71 -16.95 45.13
CA VAL A 226 -25.91 -16.89 46.01
C VAL A 226 -26.32 -18.27 46.51
N GLU A 227 -26.81 -18.35 47.74
CA GLU A 227 -27.44 -19.53 48.33
C GLU A 227 -28.94 -19.25 48.45
N LYS A 228 -29.75 -20.00 47.70
CA LYS A 228 -31.21 -20.00 47.83
C LYS A 228 -31.82 -21.21 47.11
N SER A 229 -32.86 -21.78 47.72
CA SER A 229 -33.75 -22.71 47.04
C SER A 229 -34.45 -22.07 45.83
N SER A 230 -34.48 -22.81 44.71
CA SER A 230 -35.16 -22.61 43.42
C SER A 230 -35.58 -21.18 42.99
N GLY A 231 -35.13 -20.74 41.81
CA GLY A 231 -35.65 -19.55 41.10
C GLY A 231 -34.91 -18.24 41.39
N PHE A 232 -33.78 -18.31 42.09
CA PHE A 232 -33.04 -17.16 42.57
C PHE A 232 -31.65 -17.06 41.92
N GLU A 233 -31.25 -15.86 41.46
CA GLU A 233 -29.90 -15.58 40.97
C GLU A 233 -29.55 -14.08 41.04
N ALA A 234 -28.31 -13.71 40.69
CA ALA A 234 -27.97 -12.34 40.34
C ALA A 234 -28.70 -11.94 39.04
N SER A 235 -29.49 -10.88 39.09
CA SER A 235 -30.36 -10.41 38.00
C SER A 235 -29.69 -9.35 37.14
N THR A 236 -28.99 -8.40 37.77
CA THR A 236 -28.15 -7.41 37.08
C THR A 236 -26.86 -7.17 37.86
N VAL A 237 -25.80 -6.82 37.14
CA VAL A 237 -24.54 -6.33 37.70
C VAL A 237 -24.15 -5.06 36.96
N THR A 238 -23.83 -3.99 37.67
CA THR A 238 -23.34 -2.74 37.09
C THR A 238 -22.02 -2.30 37.71
N TYR A 239 -21.25 -1.51 36.96
CA TYR A 239 -20.05 -0.83 37.43
C TYR A 239 -20.11 0.64 37.00
N ASN A 240 -20.04 1.57 37.95
CA ASN A 240 -20.31 3.00 37.71
C ASN A 240 -21.67 3.23 36.99
N GLY A 241 -22.68 2.43 37.30
CA GLY A 241 -23.99 2.44 36.61
C GLY A 241 -24.02 1.79 35.22
N VAL A 242 -22.86 1.49 34.60
CA VAL A 242 -22.77 0.78 33.32
C VAL A 242 -23.08 -0.70 33.54
N SER A 243 -24.01 -1.27 32.77
CA SER A 243 -24.38 -2.69 32.90
C SER A 243 -23.31 -3.63 32.36
N LEU A 244 -23.04 -4.70 33.11
CA LEU A 244 -22.18 -5.81 32.67
C LEU A 244 -23.00 -6.84 31.89
N THR A 245 -22.32 -7.58 30.99
CA THR A 245 -22.88 -8.71 30.25
C THR A 245 -22.69 -10.00 31.04
N LYS A 246 -23.76 -10.76 31.29
CA LYS A 246 -23.69 -12.11 31.88
C LYS A 246 -23.04 -13.06 30.87
N LYS A 247 -21.93 -13.72 31.24
CA LYS A 247 -21.23 -14.66 30.35
C LYS A 247 -21.63 -16.11 30.58
N VAL A 248 -21.78 -16.52 31.84
CA VAL A 248 -22.15 -17.88 32.25
C VAL A 248 -22.78 -17.82 33.64
N GLY A 249 -23.69 -18.74 33.94
CA GLY A 249 -24.25 -18.95 35.27
C GLY A 249 -24.81 -20.35 35.43
N VAL A 250 -24.94 -20.82 36.68
CA VAL A 250 -25.37 -22.18 37.00
C VAL A 250 -26.22 -22.25 38.27
N GLY A 251 -27.15 -23.22 38.29
CA GLY A 251 -27.95 -23.59 39.46
C GLY A 251 -29.46 -23.59 39.24
N THR A 252 -29.95 -23.93 38.05
CA THR A 252 -31.39 -24.14 37.79
C THR A 252 -31.89 -25.44 38.43
N GLY A 253 -33.20 -25.51 38.74
CA GLY A 253 -33.85 -26.74 39.21
C GLY A 253 -33.90 -26.89 40.73
N THR A 254 -32.85 -27.44 41.35
CA THR A 254 -32.92 -28.00 42.71
C THR A 254 -31.75 -27.68 43.65
N THR A 255 -30.59 -27.24 43.15
CA THR A 255 -29.42 -26.94 44.01
C THR A 255 -29.62 -25.63 44.77
N GLN A 256 -29.16 -25.55 46.03
CA GLN A 256 -29.20 -24.30 46.82
C GLN A 256 -28.23 -23.25 46.25
N LEU A 257 -27.04 -23.66 45.82
CA LEU A 257 -25.95 -22.76 45.45
C LEU A 257 -26.10 -22.24 44.00
N LYS A 258 -25.58 -21.04 43.75
CA LYS A 258 -25.60 -20.32 42.46
C LYS A 258 -24.25 -19.66 42.23
N ALA A 259 -23.75 -19.73 41.00
CA ALA A 259 -22.58 -18.94 40.60
C ALA A 259 -22.78 -18.38 39.19
N SER A 260 -22.26 -17.18 38.94
CA SER A 260 -22.29 -16.53 37.63
C SER A 260 -21.09 -15.62 37.43
N LEU A 261 -20.66 -15.49 36.17
CA LEU A 261 -19.62 -14.55 35.73
C LEU A 261 -20.25 -13.51 34.80
N TRP A 262 -19.88 -12.26 35.02
CA TRP A 262 -20.32 -11.06 34.30
C TRP A 262 -19.10 -10.26 33.85
N TYR A 263 -19.18 -9.49 32.76
CA TYR A 263 -18.06 -8.66 32.32
C TYR A 263 -18.46 -7.32 31.68
N LEU A 264 -17.53 -6.36 31.72
CA LEU A 264 -17.57 -5.08 31.00
C LEU A 264 -16.23 -4.87 30.29
N LEU A 265 -16.28 -4.61 28.98
CA LEU A 265 -15.11 -4.23 28.17
C LEU A 265 -14.82 -2.74 28.31
N ASN A 266 -13.53 -2.37 28.27
CA ASN A 266 -13.04 -1.01 28.50
C ASN A 266 -13.75 -0.30 29.68
N PRO A 267 -13.78 -0.90 30.88
CA PRO A 267 -14.44 -0.31 32.04
C PRO A 267 -13.84 1.06 32.38
N PRO A 268 -14.65 2.05 32.82
CA PRO A 268 -14.14 3.36 33.23
C PRO A 268 -13.07 3.24 34.32
N SER A 269 -11.91 3.87 34.12
CA SER A 269 -10.84 3.87 35.12
C SER A 269 -11.22 4.66 36.39
N GLY A 270 -10.58 4.33 37.51
CA GLY A 270 -10.82 4.92 38.81
C GLY A 270 -11.57 3.99 39.77
N ALA A 271 -11.87 4.48 40.97
CA ALA A 271 -12.60 3.74 41.99
C ALA A 271 -14.11 4.00 41.83
N HIS A 272 -14.86 2.97 41.42
CA HIS A 272 -16.31 3.05 41.23
C HIS A 272 -17.03 1.89 41.91
N THR A 273 -18.35 2.03 42.11
CA THR A 273 -19.18 0.99 42.73
C THR A 273 -19.48 -0.13 41.74
N VAL A 274 -19.19 -1.37 42.12
CA VAL A 274 -19.84 -2.57 41.59
C VAL A 274 -21.14 -2.78 42.37
N GLN A 275 -22.26 -2.85 41.68
CA GLN A 275 -23.58 -3.10 42.26
C GLN A 275 -24.13 -4.41 41.70
N VAL A 276 -24.43 -5.36 42.57
CA VAL A 276 -25.16 -6.59 42.23
C VAL A 276 -26.60 -6.44 42.71
N THR A 277 -27.55 -6.70 41.81
CA THR A 277 -28.98 -6.83 42.11
C THR A 277 -29.35 -8.30 42.02
N LEU A 278 -30.21 -8.76 42.93
CA LEU A 278 -30.70 -10.13 42.98
C LEU A 278 -32.09 -10.23 42.36
N SER A 279 -32.52 -11.42 41.95
CA SER A 279 -33.90 -11.65 41.44
C SER A 279 -34.95 -11.71 42.55
N GLY A 280 -34.55 -11.58 43.82
CA GLY A 280 -35.40 -11.51 44.99
C GLY A 280 -34.59 -11.15 46.24
N THR A 281 -35.11 -11.47 47.42
CA THR A 281 -34.43 -11.22 48.71
C THR A 281 -33.73 -12.47 49.25
N VAL A 282 -32.41 -12.39 49.50
CA VAL A 282 -31.65 -13.42 50.22
C VAL A 282 -31.62 -13.12 51.71
N GLY A 283 -31.62 -14.15 52.57
CA GLY A 283 -31.63 -14.03 54.03
C GLY A 283 -30.32 -14.47 54.66
N THR A 284 -30.40 -15.30 55.70
CA THR A 284 -29.27 -15.92 56.41
C THR A 284 -28.36 -16.76 55.51
N ASP A 285 -28.90 -17.26 54.41
CA ASP A 285 -28.25 -18.13 53.42
C ASP A 285 -27.09 -17.36 52.72
N GLY A 286 -27.32 -16.08 52.40
CA GLY A 286 -26.29 -15.14 51.95
C GLY A 286 -26.00 -15.08 50.44
N ALA A 287 -25.39 -13.97 50.04
CA ALA A 287 -24.86 -13.73 48.70
C ALA A 287 -23.47 -13.07 48.78
N ALA A 288 -22.59 -13.44 47.87
CA ALA A 288 -21.20 -13.00 47.83
C ALA A 288 -20.77 -12.66 46.40
N GLY A 289 -19.78 -11.79 46.26
CA GLY A 289 -19.22 -11.48 44.94
C GLY A 289 -17.82 -10.91 45.01
N GLY A 290 -17.14 -10.99 43.88
CA GLY A 290 -15.81 -10.40 43.71
C GLY A 290 -15.55 -10.02 42.28
N ALA A 291 -14.65 -9.06 42.12
CA ALA A 291 -14.31 -8.41 40.87
C ALA A 291 -12.81 -8.53 40.62
N ILE A 292 -12.44 -8.75 39.35
CA ILE A 292 -11.07 -8.63 38.87
C ILE A 292 -11.05 -7.74 37.62
N SER A 293 -10.08 -6.83 37.53
CA SER A 293 -9.79 -6.08 36.30
C SER A 293 -8.55 -6.66 35.64
N LEU A 294 -8.58 -6.79 34.31
CA LEU A 294 -7.49 -7.31 33.50
C LEU A 294 -7.17 -6.34 32.35
N SER A 295 -5.95 -6.41 31.83
CA SER A 295 -5.51 -5.75 30.58
C SER A 295 -5.01 -6.79 29.56
N GLY A 296 -4.87 -6.38 28.29
CA GLY A 296 -4.40 -7.26 27.22
C GLY A 296 -5.43 -8.27 26.70
N VAL A 297 -6.73 -8.02 26.86
CA VAL A 297 -7.82 -8.96 26.53
C VAL A 297 -8.52 -8.59 25.21
N ASP A 298 -8.86 -9.59 24.40
CA ASP A 298 -9.55 -9.39 23.11
C ASP A 298 -10.87 -8.62 23.28
N GLN A 299 -10.99 -7.46 22.63
CA GLN A 299 -12.13 -6.55 22.78
C GLN A 299 -13.33 -6.89 21.88
N THR A 300 -13.28 -7.98 21.13
CA THR A 300 -14.33 -8.44 20.22
C THR A 300 -14.96 -9.77 20.66
N THR A 301 -14.11 -10.70 21.12
CA THR A 301 -14.46 -12.06 21.53
C THR A 301 -13.75 -12.42 22.84
N PRO A 302 -13.92 -11.62 23.91
CA PRO A 302 -13.09 -11.69 25.12
C PRO A 302 -13.16 -13.04 25.83
N MET A 303 -14.31 -13.70 25.77
CA MET A 303 -14.58 -14.92 26.53
C MET A 303 -15.27 -15.94 25.62
N PRO A 304 -14.52 -16.69 24.78
CA PRO A 304 -15.11 -17.51 23.73
C PRO A 304 -15.72 -18.83 24.24
N THR A 305 -15.14 -19.43 25.29
CA THR A 305 -15.61 -20.69 25.87
C THR A 305 -16.02 -20.53 27.34
N THR A 306 -16.91 -21.41 27.80
CA THR A 306 -17.45 -21.43 29.17
C THR A 306 -17.76 -22.86 29.60
N ASN A 307 -17.69 -23.13 30.90
CA ASN A 307 -18.28 -24.33 31.48
C ASN A 307 -18.83 -24.02 32.88
N SER A 308 -19.68 -24.89 33.42
CA SER A 308 -20.22 -24.70 34.77
C SER A 308 -20.73 -26.00 35.38
N LYS A 309 -20.80 -26.05 36.71
CA LYS A 309 -21.29 -27.21 37.45
C LYS A 309 -21.92 -26.79 38.76
N ALA A 310 -23.06 -27.37 39.10
CA ALA A 310 -23.57 -27.38 40.47
C ALA A 310 -23.70 -28.83 40.94
N GLY A 311 -23.50 -29.08 42.23
CA GLY A 311 -23.52 -30.44 42.77
C GLY A 311 -23.08 -30.49 44.23
N THR A 312 -22.74 -31.70 44.68
CA THR A 312 -22.32 -31.99 46.05
C THR A 312 -20.92 -32.61 46.07
N GLY A 313 -20.22 -32.52 47.20
CA GLY A 313 -18.88 -33.05 47.37
C GLY A 313 -17.79 -32.04 46.99
N THR A 314 -16.63 -32.52 46.55
CA THR A 314 -15.48 -31.66 46.23
C THR A 314 -15.67 -30.92 44.90
N PRO A 315 -15.55 -29.57 44.85
CA PRO A 315 -15.70 -28.81 43.62
C PRO A 315 -14.60 -29.10 42.60
N SER A 316 -14.99 -29.60 41.43
CA SER A 316 -14.09 -29.83 40.29
C SER A 316 -14.86 -29.81 38.97
N GLN A 317 -14.41 -28.97 38.04
CA GLN A 317 -14.98 -28.84 36.70
C GLN A 317 -13.90 -28.44 35.68
N SER A 318 -13.90 -29.08 34.52
CA SER A 318 -13.02 -28.76 33.39
C SER A 318 -13.60 -27.70 32.47
N ILE A 319 -12.71 -26.96 31.79
CA ILE A 319 -13.00 -26.07 30.67
C ILE A 319 -11.99 -26.34 29.55
N THR A 320 -12.44 -26.35 28.30
CA THR A 320 -11.56 -26.43 27.12
C THR A 320 -11.36 -25.04 26.56
N THR A 321 -10.16 -24.47 26.70
CA THR A 321 -9.82 -23.18 26.10
C THR A 321 -9.62 -23.32 24.60
N ALA A 322 -10.14 -22.37 23.82
CA ALA A 322 -9.99 -22.32 22.38
C ALA A 322 -8.68 -21.64 21.94
N ASN A 323 -8.06 -20.82 22.80
CA ASN A 323 -6.90 -20.01 22.45
C ASN A 323 -5.71 -20.32 23.37
N ALA A 324 -4.50 -20.34 22.78
CA ALA A 324 -3.25 -20.34 23.54
C ALA A 324 -3.05 -19.03 24.31
N ASN A 325 -2.29 -19.08 25.40
CA ASN A 325 -2.02 -17.93 26.29
C ASN A 325 -3.28 -17.25 26.89
N SER A 326 -4.40 -17.97 26.92
CA SER A 326 -5.64 -17.53 27.57
C SER A 326 -5.62 -17.78 29.08
N TRP A 327 -6.49 -17.11 29.83
CA TRP A 327 -6.74 -17.43 31.24
C TRP A 327 -8.09 -18.14 31.37
N ALA A 328 -8.19 -19.18 32.19
CA ALA A 328 -9.47 -19.60 32.74
C ALA A 328 -9.76 -18.76 33.99
N VAL A 329 -10.98 -18.25 34.13
CA VAL A 329 -11.47 -17.49 35.30
C VAL A 329 -12.69 -18.19 35.84
N ASP A 330 -12.78 -18.36 37.16
CA ASP A 330 -13.96 -18.94 37.81
C ASP A 330 -14.56 -18.07 38.92
N ALA A 331 -15.83 -18.31 39.18
CA ALA A 331 -16.54 -17.92 40.39
C ALA A 331 -17.23 -19.15 40.97
N MET A 332 -17.00 -19.43 42.24
CA MET A 332 -17.54 -20.57 42.99
C MET A 332 -18.32 -20.08 44.20
N SER A 333 -19.51 -20.63 44.37
CA SER A 333 -20.31 -20.59 45.59
C SER A 333 -20.19 -21.93 46.30
N PHE A 334 -19.96 -21.90 47.61
CA PHE A 334 -19.73 -23.08 48.44
C PHE A 334 -20.54 -22.98 49.74
N ASP A 335 -21.20 -24.07 50.14
CA ASP A 335 -22.13 -24.18 51.29
C ASP A 335 -21.41 -24.20 52.65
N SER A 336 -20.49 -23.25 52.82
CA SER A 336 -19.77 -23.01 54.06
C SER A 336 -19.14 -21.61 54.03
N SER A 337 -19.32 -20.87 55.13
CA SER A 337 -18.64 -19.60 55.40
C SER A 337 -17.12 -19.69 55.54
N SER A 338 -16.54 -20.88 55.38
CA SER A 338 -15.10 -21.11 55.32
C SER A 338 -14.48 -20.61 54.01
N THR A 339 -13.76 -19.48 54.07
CA THR A 339 -12.86 -19.00 53.00
C THR A 339 -11.50 -19.73 52.98
N LYS A 340 -11.36 -20.86 53.68
CA LYS A 340 -10.10 -21.62 53.81
C LYS A 340 -9.91 -22.70 52.74
N THR A 341 -10.88 -22.93 51.87
CA THR A 341 -10.73 -23.84 50.72
C THR A 341 -9.62 -23.35 49.79
N THR A 342 -8.79 -24.28 49.35
CA THR A 342 -7.59 -24.05 48.53
C THR A 342 -7.87 -24.38 47.07
N THR A 343 -7.28 -23.62 46.16
CA THR A 343 -7.37 -23.88 44.71
C THR A 343 -6.49 -25.06 44.29
N GLY A 344 -6.80 -25.65 43.14
CA GLY A 344 -6.02 -26.73 42.54
C GLY A 344 -4.69 -26.26 41.92
N THR A 345 -3.89 -27.20 41.43
CA THR A 345 -2.56 -26.94 40.85
C THR A 345 -2.64 -25.93 39.69
N GLY A 346 -1.79 -24.89 39.73
CA GLY A 346 -1.72 -23.84 38.70
C GLY A 346 -2.82 -22.77 38.76
N GLN A 347 -3.80 -22.92 39.65
CA GLN A 347 -4.88 -21.96 39.86
C GLN A 347 -4.51 -20.97 40.98
N THR A 348 -4.68 -19.67 40.72
CA THR A 348 -4.43 -18.58 41.68
C THR A 348 -5.76 -18.01 42.15
N ARG A 349 -6.08 -18.17 43.44
CA ARG A 349 -7.23 -17.53 44.08
C ARG A 349 -7.09 -16.00 44.02
N ARG A 350 -8.13 -15.30 43.56
CA ARG A 350 -8.16 -13.84 43.42
C ARG A 350 -9.03 -13.17 44.48
N TRP A 351 -10.09 -13.83 44.93
CA TRP A 351 -10.94 -13.35 46.00
C TRP A 351 -11.64 -14.52 46.71
N ALA A 352 -12.00 -14.30 47.97
CA ALA A 352 -12.81 -15.21 48.78
C ALA A 352 -13.46 -14.40 49.91
N VAL A 353 -14.77 -14.55 50.09
CA VAL A 353 -15.55 -13.82 51.11
C VAL A 353 -16.67 -14.70 51.65
N ALA A 354 -16.91 -14.63 52.96
CA ALA A 354 -17.99 -15.34 53.63
C ALA A 354 -19.28 -14.50 53.59
N ALA A 355 -20.43 -15.15 53.42
CA ALA A 355 -21.74 -14.51 53.41
C ALA A 355 -22.78 -15.43 54.07
N GLY A 356 -23.14 -15.18 55.33
CA GLY A 356 -24.14 -16.02 56.00
C GLY A 356 -23.70 -17.48 56.15
N GLY A 357 -24.48 -18.41 55.59
CA GLY A 357 -24.15 -19.85 55.52
C GLY A 357 -22.98 -20.16 54.58
N MET A 358 -22.84 -19.40 53.49
CA MET A 358 -21.95 -19.71 52.36
C MET A 358 -20.61 -18.95 52.34
N SER A 359 -19.80 -19.30 51.35
CA SER A 359 -18.74 -18.41 50.82
C SER A 359 -18.82 -18.28 49.30
N GLY A 360 -18.49 -17.09 48.82
CA GLY A 360 -18.21 -16.81 47.41
C GLY A 360 -16.72 -16.66 47.19
N GLN A 361 -16.18 -17.31 46.16
CA GLN A 361 -14.75 -17.34 45.86
C GLN A 361 -14.51 -17.30 44.36
N GLY A 362 -13.32 -16.88 43.94
CA GLY A 362 -12.95 -16.91 42.52
C GLY A 362 -11.44 -16.92 42.31
N SER A 363 -11.03 -17.51 41.19
CA SER A 363 -9.63 -17.77 40.85
C SER A 363 -9.35 -17.59 39.36
N THR A 364 -8.07 -17.64 38.99
CA THR A 364 -7.62 -17.66 37.61
C THR A 364 -6.55 -18.72 37.40
N LEU A 365 -6.56 -19.41 36.27
CA LEU A 365 -5.47 -20.27 35.80
C LEU A 365 -4.97 -19.74 34.46
N ALA A 366 -3.67 -19.46 34.35
CA ALA A 366 -3.06 -19.08 33.08
C ALA A 366 -2.71 -20.34 32.27
N THR A 367 -3.06 -20.34 30.99
CA THR A 367 -2.76 -21.42 30.04
C THR A 367 -1.63 -21.02 29.10
N THR A 368 -0.97 -22.00 28.47
CA THR A 368 0.04 -21.77 27.42
C THR A 368 -0.41 -22.28 26.06
N THR A 369 -1.36 -23.21 26.02
CA THR A 369 -1.90 -23.85 24.81
C THR A 369 -3.43 -23.87 24.87
N ALA A 370 -4.10 -23.92 23.72
CA ALA A 370 -5.52 -24.29 23.69
C ALA A 370 -5.67 -25.76 24.14
N GLY A 371 -6.63 -26.06 25.02
CA GLY A 371 -6.78 -27.41 25.57
C GLY A 371 -7.67 -27.49 26.80
N SER A 372 -7.80 -28.70 27.37
CA SER A 372 -8.61 -28.94 28.57
C SER A 372 -7.83 -28.62 29.84
N TYR A 373 -8.34 -27.69 30.64
CA TYR A 373 -7.84 -27.31 31.96
C TYR A 373 -8.91 -27.59 33.02
N THR A 374 -8.52 -27.81 34.27
CA THR A 374 -9.45 -28.08 35.38
C THR A 374 -9.37 -26.98 36.43
N MET A 375 -10.51 -26.41 36.78
CA MET A 375 -10.69 -25.54 37.95
C MET A 375 -11.25 -26.40 39.09
N SER A 376 -10.66 -26.31 40.28
CA SER A 376 -10.95 -27.23 41.38
C SER A 376 -10.56 -26.66 42.73
N TRP A 377 -11.32 -27.04 43.75
CA TRP A 377 -11.20 -26.47 45.09
C TRP A 377 -11.23 -27.60 46.13
N SER A 378 -10.51 -27.44 47.24
CA SER A 378 -10.63 -28.37 48.37
C SER A 378 -11.89 -28.10 49.20
N GLY A 379 -12.23 -29.02 50.10
CA GLY A 379 -13.51 -29.05 50.80
C GLY A 379 -14.48 -30.06 50.17
N SER A 380 -15.62 -30.28 50.82
CA SER A 380 -16.69 -31.16 50.35
C SER A 380 -18.02 -30.70 50.93
N ASP A 381 -18.85 -30.07 50.11
CA ASP A 381 -20.21 -29.65 50.49
C ASP A 381 -21.07 -29.43 49.22
N ASN A 382 -22.22 -28.78 49.31
CA ASN A 382 -22.92 -28.28 48.12
C ASN A 382 -22.09 -27.13 47.48
N TYR A 383 -22.06 -27.09 46.15
CA TYR A 383 -21.36 -26.04 45.41
C TYR A 383 -22.02 -25.68 44.08
N ALA A 384 -21.66 -24.52 43.58
CA ALA A 384 -21.91 -24.06 42.22
C ALA A 384 -20.65 -23.35 41.71
N VAL A 385 -20.13 -23.70 40.53
CA VAL A 385 -18.98 -23.05 39.91
C VAL A 385 -19.30 -22.69 38.46
N ALA A 386 -18.99 -21.45 38.08
CA ALA A 386 -19.09 -20.94 36.72
C ALA A 386 -17.70 -20.54 36.24
N ILE A 387 -17.30 -21.01 35.06
CA ILE A 387 -15.95 -20.87 34.50
C ILE A 387 -16.05 -20.29 33.09
N ALA A 388 -15.14 -19.39 32.74
CA ALA A 388 -14.99 -18.86 31.39
C ALA A 388 -13.51 -18.72 31.00
N GLU A 389 -13.23 -18.89 29.73
CA GLU A 389 -11.95 -18.47 29.13
C GLU A 389 -11.92 -16.94 29.01
N VAL A 390 -10.73 -16.36 29.09
CA VAL A 390 -10.40 -14.98 28.75
C VAL A 390 -9.30 -15.03 27.70
N LYS A 391 -9.61 -14.52 26.51
CA LYS A 391 -8.77 -14.56 25.30
C LYS A 391 -7.81 -13.36 25.27
N PRO A 392 -6.51 -13.56 25.01
CA PRO A 392 -5.56 -12.45 24.85
C PRO A 392 -5.89 -11.66 23.58
N ALA A 393 -5.68 -10.34 23.61
CA ALA A 393 -5.80 -9.53 22.40
C ALA A 393 -4.71 -9.89 21.39
N SER A 394 -5.06 -9.80 20.09
CA SER A 394 -4.07 -9.85 19.01
C SER A 394 -2.94 -8.86 19.27
N SER A 395 -1.69 -9.27 19.01
CA SER A 395 -0.53 -8.39 19.14
C SER A 395 -0.69 -7.16 18.27
N THR A 396 -0.44 -5.96 18.80
CA THR A 396 -0.27 -4.77 17.96
C THR A 396 0.86 -5.04 16.97
N PRO A 397 0.66 -4.88 15.65
CA PRO A 397 1.71 -5.13 14.68
C PRO A 397 2.86 -4.15 14.90
N SER A 398 4.09 -4.64 14.93
CA SER A 398 5.28 -3.80 15.13
C SER A 398 5.70 -3.04 13.87
N CYS A 399 5.01 -3.29 12.74
CA CYS A 399 5.11 -2.51 11.52
C CYS A 399 3.70 -2.24 10.97
N THR A 400 3.42 -1.00 10.61
CA THR A 400 2.13 -0.58 10.04
C THR A 400 2.28 -0.15 8.59
N VAL A 401 1.22 -0.33 7.81
CA VAL A 401 1.07 0.22 6.46
C VAL A 401 -0.05 1.24 6.51
N SER A 402 0.25 2.50 6.23
CA SER A 402 -0.75 3.54 6.00
C SER A 402 -0.77 3.93 4.53
N VAL A 403 -1.94 4.33 4.03
CA VAL A 403 -2.13 4.79 2.66
C VAL A 403 -2.62 6.23 2.71
N ASN A 404 -1.97 7.10 1.95
CA ASN A 404 -2.37 8.48 1.74
C ASN A 404 -1.74 8.97 0.44
N ASN A 405 -2.31 8.58 -0.71
CA ASN A 405 -1.75 8.83 -2.03
C ASN A 405 -0.31 8.31 -2.15
N GLY A 406 -0.18 7.00 -2.02
CA GLY A 406 1.09 6.28 -1.78
C GLY A 406 1.02 5.45 -0.50
N ALA A 407 1.76 4.35 -0.45
CA ALA A 407 1.87 3.48 0.72
C ALA A 407 3.09 3.85 1.57
N THR A 408 2.87 4.17 2.85
CA THR A 408 3.92 4.40 3.85
C THR A 408 4.02 3.18 4.77
N PHE A 409 5.21 2.58 4.82
CA PHE A 409 5.54 1.47 5.71
C PHE A 409 6.27 2.05 6.92
N THR A 410 5.87 1.71 8.14
CA THR A 410 6.45 2.27 9.36
C THR A 410 6.73 1.20 10.40
N THR A 411 8.00 1.01 10.76
CA THR A 411 8.44 0.09 11.83
C THR A 411 8.65 0.79 13.16
N SER A 412 8.10 0.24 14.24
CA SER A 412 8.28 0.73 15.61
C SER A 412 9.50 0.15 16.34
N THR A 413 10.08 -0.96 15.85
CA THR A 413 11.33 -1.54 16.37
C THR A 413 12.26 -1.96 15.23
N SER A 414 13.57 -2.11 15.52
CA SER A 414 14.57 -2.54 14.53
C SER A 414 14.34 -3.95 13.99
N SER A 415 13.68 -4.83 14.76
CA SER A 415 13.32 -6.20 14.34
C SER A 415 11.97 -6.29 13.63
N ALA A 416 11.25 -5.18 13.49
CA ALA A 416 9.96 -5.16 12.81
C ALA A 416 10.10 -5.07 11.30
N TRP A 417 9.13 -5.61 10.57
CA TRP A 417 9.07 -5.56 9.11
C TRP A 417 7.62 -5.65 8.63
N CYS A 418 7.31 -5.07 7.48
CA CYS A 418 6.02 -5.27 6.82
C CYS A 418 6.08 -5.03 5.31
N PHE A 419 5.27 -5.81 4.61
CA PHE A 419 5.12 -5.81 3.16
C PHE A 419 3.65 -5.78 2.78
N VAL A 420 3.36 -5.21 1.61
CA VAL A 420 2.14 -5.51 0.86
C VAL A 420 2.52 -6.46 -0.28
N ALA A 421 1.79 -7.56 -0.41
CA ALA A 421 2.03 -8.60 -1.41
C ALA A 421 0.78 -8.86 -2.25
N ALA A 422 0.95 -8.90 -3.56
CA ALA A 422 -0.10 -9.18 -4.53
C ALA A 422 -0.37 -10.68 -4.69
N ALA A 423 -1.50 -11.03 -5.32
CA ALA A 423 -1.76 -12.40 -5.77
C ALA A 423 -0.73 -12.86 -6.83
N PRO A 424 -0.24 -14.12 -6.79
CA PRO A 424 0.61 -14.64 -7.84
C PRO A 424 -0.04 -14.66 -9.23
N ILE A 425 0.68 -14.15 -10.23
CA ILE A 425 0.27 -14.19 -11.65
C ILE A 425 1.17 -15.11 -12.47
N ALA A 426 0.76 -15.39 -13.71
CA ALA A 426 1.51 -16.23 -14.64
C ALA A 426 2.96 -15.76 -14.83
N TYR A 427 3.92 -16.67 -14.66
CA TYR A 427 5.31 -16.44 -15.05
C TYR A 427 5.50 -16.73 -16.55
N PRO A 428 6.53 -16.15 -17.21
CA PRO A 428 7.35 -15.05 -16.73
C PRO A 428 6.63 -13.69 -16.84
N SER A 429 6.88 -12.79 -15.89
CA SER A 429 6.41 -11.41 -15.92
C SER A 429 7.53 -10.44 -15.51
N VAL A 430 7.27 -9.14 -15.63
CA VAL A 430 8.15 -8.10 -15.09
C VAL A 430 7.40 -7.38 -13.98
N SER A 431 7.98 -7.35 -12.77
CA SER A 431 7.43 -6.67 -11.61
C SER A 431 8.16 -5.35 -11.40
N GLU A 432 7.42 -4.27 -11.20
CA GLU A 432 7.96 -2.90 -11.08
C GLU A 432 7.23 -2.13 -9.97
N ALA A 433 7.96 -1.38 -9.15
CA ALA A 433 7.39 -0.47 -8.17
C ALA A 433 8.18 0.85 -8.10
N TYR A 434 7.50 1.95 -7.84
CA TYR A 434 8.13 3.26 -7.69
C TYR A 434 8.49 3.50 -6.23
N MET A 435 9.78 3.33 -5.92
CA MET A 435 10.34 3.46 -4.57
C MET A 435 10.74 4.91 -4.34
N VAL A 436 10.03 5.62 -3.45
CA VAL A 436 10.14 7.08 -3.30
C VAL A 436 11.25 7.50 -2.37
N SER A 437 11.33 6.85 -1.21
CA SER A 437 12.21 7.25 -0.10
C SER A 437 12.68 6.05 0.71
N SER A 438 13.79 6.20 1.42
CA SER A 438 14.30 5.16 2.34
C SER A 438 14.15 5.46 3.81
N GLY A 439 13.87 6.72 4.19
CA GLY A 439 14.06 7.18 5.57
C GLY A 439 15.43 6.72 6.11
N SER A 440 15.44 6.19 7.33
CA SER A 440 16.58 5.51 7.96
C SER A 440 16.51 3.98 7.87
N VAL A 441 15.60 3.44 7.05
CA VAL A 441 15.20 2.03 7.05
C VAL A 441 15.68 1.28 5.80
N ASN A 442 15.24 0.02 5.64
CA ASN A 442 15.56 -0.84 4.52
C ASN A 442 14.32 -1.09 3.63
N PRO A 443 13.99 -0.17 2.70
CA PRO A 443 13.01 -0.43 1.66
C PRO A 443 13.36 -1.68 0.86
N MET A 444 12.34 -2.43 0.49
CA MET A 444 12.48 -3.70 -0.18
C MET A 444 11.34 -3.91 -1.17
N MET A 445 11.68 -4.47 -2.33
CA MET A 445 10.75 -4.86 -3.37
C MET A 445 11.17 -6.22 -3.91
N GLY A 446 10.22 -7.11 -4.17
CA GLY A 446 10.53 -8.43 -4.69
C GLY A 446 9.39 -9.09 -5.44
N VAL A 447 9.64 -10.34 -5.82
CA VAL A 447 8.63 -11.29 -6.28
C VAL A 447 8.65 -12.50 -5.36
N SER A 448 7.48 -13.00 -4.99
CA SER A 448 7.36 -14.21 -4.18
C SER A 448 6.13 -15.02 -4.58
N THR A 449 6.21 -16.32 -4.31
CA THR A 449 5.12 -17.29 -4.42
C THR A 449 4.35 -17.44 -3.09
N SER A 450 4.79 -16.74 -2.03
CA SER A 450 4.42 -16.98 -0.63
C SER A 450 4.03 -15.67 0.09
N TYR A 451 3.12 -15.78 1.06
CA TYR A 451 2.79 -14.73 2.03
C TYR A 451 3.50 -14.92 3.37
N SER A 452 4.54 -15.74 3.43
CA SER A 452 5.32 -16.00 4.63
C SER A 452 6.74 -15.46 4.50
N SER A 453 7.24 -14.84 5.57
CA SER A 453 8.62 -14.37 5.61
C SER A 453 9.60 -15.52 5.85
N ASN A 454 10.84 -15.32 5.42
CA ASN A 454 12.00 -16.05 5.93
C ASN A 454 12.10 -15.92 7.48
N ALA A 455 12.92 -16.77 8.10
CA ALA A 455 13.08 -16.78 9.56
C ALA A 455 13.55 -15.41 10.10
N PRO A 456 12.91 -14.85 11.16
CA PRO A 456 13.18 -13.49 11.61
C PRO A 456 14.62 -13.32 12.13
N GLY A 457 15.25 -12.22 11.72
CA GLY A 457 16.62 -11.85 12.05
C GLY A 457 16.87 -10.37 11.69
N VAL A 458 18.13 -10.01 11.43
CA VAL A 458 18.51 -8.61 11.09
C VAL A 458 17.97 -8.17 9.72
N PHE A 459 17.49 -9.10 8.88
CA PHE A 459 16.81 -8.86 7.61
C PHE A 459 15.64 -9.84 7.49
N SER A 460 14.54 -9.41 6.88
CA SER A 460 13.38 -10.27 6.59
C SER A 460 12.78 -9.98 5.22
N GLY A 461 12.26 -11.02 4.56
CA GLY A 461 11.73 -10.98 3.20
C GLY A 461 10.78 -12.15 2.93
N LEU A 462 9.92 -12.05 1.90
CA LEU A 462 8.98 -13.13 1.58
C LEU A 462 9.68 -14.27 0.84
N TYR A 463 9.67 -15.48 1.42
CA TYR A 463 10.46 -16.60 0.91
C TYR A 463 9.89 -17.23 -0.37
N ASN A 464 10.68 -18.11 -0.98
CA ASN A 464 10.41 -18.75 -2.27
C ASN A 464 10.17 -17.69 -3.36
N GLY A 465 11.19 -16.84 -3.50
CA GLY A 465 11.18 -15.63 -4.32
C GLY A 465 12.53 -14.94 -4.36
N TYR A 466 12.55 -13.72 -4.88
CA TYR A 466 13.73 -12.87 -5.02
C TYR A 466 13.39 -11.44 -4.67
N ALA A 467 14.34 -10.72 -4.12
CA ALA A 467 14.13 -9.35 -3.71
C ALA A 467 15.37 -8.48 -3.95
N ALA A 468 15.10 -7.21 -4.21
CA ALA A 468 16.05 -6.16 -4.02
C ALA A 468 15.69 -5.34 -2.78
N PHE A 469 16.72 -4.90 -2.06
CA PHE A 469 16.56 -4.05 -0.89
C PHE A 469 17.69 -3.05 -0.77
N TRP A 470 17.34 -1.89 -0.23
CA TRP A 470 18.31 -0.92 0.25
C TRP A 470 18.74 -1.33 1.66
N ASN A 471 20.05 -1.28 1.91
CA ASN A 471 20.60 -1.35 3.26
C ASN A 471 21.06 0.05 3.64
N SER A 472 20.56 0.58 4.76
CA SER A 472 20.89 1.93 5.27
C SER A 472 22.41 2.17 5.47
N GLY A 473 23.23 1.12 5.49
CA GLY A 473 24.68 1.18 5.28
C GLY A 473 25.15 1.30 3.81
N ALA A 474 24.53 2.19 3.02
CA ALA A 474 24.97 2.62 1.69
C ALA A 474 25.14 1.51 0.61
N ASN A 475 24.24 0.52 0.57
CA ASN A 475 24.28 -0.54 -0.46
C ASN A 475 22.90 -0.93 -0.98
N THR A 476 22.75 -0.98 -2.31
CA THR A 476 21.65 -1.66 -2.99
C THR A 476 22.02 -3.14 -3.16
N ARG A 477 21.13 -4.05 -2.78
CA ARG A 477 21.37 -5.50 -2.77
C ARG A 477 20.29 -6.24 -3.52
N PHE A 478 20.67 -7.35 -4.17
CA PHE A 478 19.77 -8.29 -4.81
C PHE A 478 20.02 -9.70 -4.26
N ALA A 479 18.97 -10.39 -3.83
CA ALA A 479 19.06 -11.66 -3.10
C ALA A 479 17.96 -12.65 -3.51
N SER A 480 18.26 -13.95 -3.36
CA SER A 480 17.25 -15.01 -3.29
C SER A 480 16.69 -15.11 -1.87
N GLU A 481 15.38 -15.28 -1.74
CA GLU A 481 14.67 -15.36 -0.46
C GLU A 481 14.16 -16.79 -0.23
N LYS A 482 14.68 -17.45 0.82
CA LYS A 482 14.38 -18.86 1.15
C LYS A 482 13.86 -18.94 2.58
N SER A 483 13.14 -20.01 2.92
CA SER A 483 12.55 -20.15 4.27
C SER A 483 13.62 -20.12 5.38
N THR A 484 14.83 -20.59 5.06
CA THR A 484 16.03 -20.59 5.92
C THR A 484 16.80 -19.27 5.96
N GLY A 485 16.35 -18.21 5.28
CA GLY A 485 17.04 -16.92 5.17
C GLY A 485 17.31 -16.51 3.71
N TYR A 486 18.09 -15.45 3.50
CA TYR A 486 18.40 -14.93 2.17
C TYR A 486 19.80 -15.34 1.67
N GLY A 487 19.95 -15.48 0.35
CA GLY A 487 21.23 -15.66 -0.34
C GLY A 487 21.55 -14.44 -1.20
N LEU A 488 22.59 -13.68 -0.84
CA LEU A 488 23.00 -12.49 -1.60
C LEU A 488 23.55 -12.87 -2.98
N LEU A 489 22.98 -12.30 -4.05
CA LEU A 489 23.38 -12.55 -5.44
C LEU A 489 24.24 -11.42 -5.99
N GLN A 490 23.87 -10.17 -5.71
CA GLN A 490 24.62 -8.96 -6.06
C GLN A 490 24.51 -7.89 -4.97
N SER A 491 25.51 -7.02 -4.89
CA SER A 491 25.52 -5.82 -4.04
C SER A 491 26.27 -4.70 -4.75
N THR A 492 25.85 -3.46 -4.58
CA THR A 492 26.56 -2.30 -5.11
C THR A 492 26.46 -1.13 -4.14
N THR A 493 27.62 -0.55 -3.84
CA THR A 493 27.74 0.63 -2.99
C THR A 493 27.18 1.85 -3.71
N GLN A 494 26.29 2.58 -3.04
CA GLN A 494 25.71 3.83 -3.56
C GLN A 494 25.65 4.85 -2.43
N THR A 495 25.98 6.11 -2.74
CA THR A 495 26.05 7.20 -1.76
C THR A 495 24.69 7.75 -1.35
N THR A 496 23.65 7.47 -2.15
CA THR A 496 22.26 7.91 -1.94
C THR A 496 21.30 6.78 -2.30
N PHE A 497 20.12 6.77 -1.69
CA PHE A 497 19.06 5.84 -2.06
C PHE A 497 18.64 6.04 -3.54
N PRO A 498 18.59 5.00 -4.38
CA PRO A 498 18.21 5.11 -5.79
C PRO A 498 16.68 5.17 -5.92
N ALA A 499 16.09 6.30 -5.57
CA ALA A 499 14.66 6.55 -5.75
C ALA A 499 14.25 6.44 -7.23
N GLY A 500 13.04 5.95 -7.49
CA GLY A 500 12.51 5.73 -8.83
C GLY A 500 11.98 4.32 -9.03
N ILE A 501 11.86 3.89 -10.29
CA ILE A 501 11.30 2.58 -10.64
C ILE A 501 12.32 1.48 -10.36
N TRP A 502 12.01 0.62 -9.40
CA TRP A 502 12.71 -0.63 -9.18
C TRP A 502 12.02 -1.73 -9.98
N GLN A 503 12.80 -2.66 -10.54
CA GLN A 503 12.30 -3.74 -11.40
C GLN A 503 12.90 -5.08 -10.98
N VAL A 504 12.09 -6.12 -10.77
CA VAL A 504 12.54 -7.50 -10.54
C VAL A 504 11.97 -8.41 -11.63
N ILE A 505 12.85 -9.25 -12.19
CA ILE A 505 12.54 -10.25 -13.21
C ILE A 505 13.03 -11.61 -12.73
N TRP A 506 12.13 -12.59 -12.69
CA TRP A 506 12.46 -14.00 -12.56
C TRP A 506 11.89 -14.74 -13.76
N SER A 507 12.74 -14.96 -14.76
CA SER A 507 12.31 -15.45 -16.09
C SER A 507 12.52 -16.96 -16.27
N ALA A 508 13.52 -17.50 -15.59
CA ALA A 508 13.78 -18.93 -15.41
C ALA A 508 14.57 -19.13 -14.11
N THR A 509 14.61 -20.36 -13.58
CA THR A 509 15.55 -20.73 -12.51
C THR A 509 16.99 -20.52 -12.98
N GLY A 510 17.80 -19.80 -12.19
CA GLY A 510 19.14 -19.37 -12.53
C GLY A 510 19.20 -18.17 -13.49
N SER A 511 18.07 -17.50 -13.78
CA SER A 511 18.01 -16.34 -14.68
C SER A 511 17.17 -15.21 -14.07
N GLU A 512 17.79 -14.56 -13.09
CA GLU A 512 17.18 -13.49 -12.31
C GLU A 512 17.86 -12.14 -12.57
N ARG A 513 17.05 -11.09 -12.65
CA ARG A 513 17.53 -9.73 -12.93
C ARG A 513 16.83 -8.73 -12.03
N PHE A 514 17.58 -7.69 -11.65
CA PHE A 514 17.06 -6.54 -10.92
C PHE A 514 17.58 -5.25 -11.56
N ALA A 515 16.78 -4.19 -11.55
CA ALA A 515 17.23 -2.83 -11.86
C ALA A 515 16.70 -1.84 -10.84
N ASP A 516 17.52 -0.86 -10.45
CA ASP A 516 17.17 0.18 -9.47
C ASP A 516 16.69 1.48 -10.12
N GLY A 517 16.19 2.41 -9.28
CA GLY A 517 15.71 3.72 -9.72
C GLY A 517 16.79 4.64 -10.31
N ALA A 518 18.07 4.34 -10.11
CA ALA A 518 19.19 5.03 -10.76
C ALA A 518 19.57 4.44 -12.13
N GLY A 519 18.87 3.38 -12.58
CA GLY A 519 19.08 2.71 -13.86
C GLY A 519 20.18 1.65 -13.85
N ASN A 520 20.79 1.34 -12.69
CA ASN A 520 21.75 0.25 -12.61
C ASN A 520 21.03 -1.08 -12.79
N SER A 521 21.64 -1.99 -13.55
CA SER A 521 21.10 -3.34 -13.82
C SER A 521 22.01 -4.42 -13.27
N TYR A 522 21.40 -5.43 -12.67
CA TYR A 522 22.03 -6.50 -11.92
C TYR A 522 21.52 -7.85 -12.42
N THR A 523 22.40 -8.84 -12.48
CA THR A 523 22.04 -10.22 -12.81
C THR A 523 22.49 -11.16 -11.70
N GLY A 524 21.63 -12.11 -11.36
CA GLY A 524 21.90 -13.18 -10.41
C GLY A 524 21.80 -14.55 -11.08
N THR A 525 22.26 -15.56 -10.36
CA THR A 525 22.10 -16.97 -10.75
C THR A 525 21.87 -17.79 -9.49
N ASP A 526 20.62 -18.10 -9.18
CA ASP A 526 20.25 -19.01 -8.09
C ASP A 526 19.41 -20.18 -8.62
N SER A 527 19.89 -21.40 -8.39
CA SER A 527 19.16 -22.64 -8.73
C SER A 527 18.42 -23.26 -7.53
N GLY A 528 18.46 -22.62 -6.36
CA GLY A 528 17.86 -23.10 -5.12
C GLY A 528 16.41 -22.66 -4.91
N VAL A 529 15.91 -21.70 -5.69
CA VAL A 529 14.49 -21.33 -5.75
C VAL A 529 13.89 -21.83 -7.07
N THR A 530 12.80 -22.60 -7.00
CA THR A 530 12.14 -23.18 -8.17
C THR A 530 11.08 -22.23 -8.74
N ILE A 531 11.14 -21.95 -10.04
CA ILE A 531 10.21 -21.00 -10.68
C ILE A 531 8.76 -21.52 -10.69
N ALA A 532 7.84 -20.60 -10.36
CA ALA A 532 6.39 -20.79 -10.40
C ALA A 532 5.71 -19.43 -10.65
N ASN A 533 4.38 -19.40 -10.68
CA ASN A 533 3.62 -18.14 -10.66
C ASN A 533 3.96 -17.34 -9.41
N TYR A 534 4.26 -16.05 -9.54
CA TYR A 534 4.68 -15.18 -8.44
C TYR A 534 3.92 -13.85 -8.46
N GLY A 535 3.80 -13.22 -7.29
CA GLY A 535 3.24 -11.89 -7.10
C GLY A 535 4.34 -10.89 -6.74
N ILE A 536 4.14 -9.63 -7.11
CA ILE A 536 4.95 -8.51 -6.63
C ILE A 536 4.71 -8.28 -5.13
N TYR A 537 5.75 -7.91 -4.40
CA TYR A 537 5.61 -7.30 -3.08
C TYR A 537 6.55 -6.11 -2.90
N ALA A 538 6.16 -5.19 -2.03
CA ALA A 538 6.96 -4.04 -1.63
C ALA A 538 6.74 -3.70 -0.16
N GLY A 539 7.70 -3.04 0.47
CA GLY A 539 7.58 -2.53 1.84
C GLY A 539 8.93 -2.34 2.51
N GLN A 540 9.02 -2.79 3.76
CA GLN A 540 10.18 -2.56 4.63
C GLN A 540 10.67 -3.86 5.28
N SER A 541 11.96 -4.11 5.13
CA SER A 541 12.68 -5.17 5.85
C SER A 541 13.06 -4.73 7.28
N ALA A 542 13.29 -5.71 8.16
CA ALA A 542 13.88 -5.46 9.47
C ALA A 542 15.29 -4.86 9.32
N ASN A 543 15.63 -3.91 10.20
CA ASN A 543 16.98 -3.37 10.47
C ASN A 543 16.91 -2.19 11.46
N ALA A 544 16.03 -1.23 11.20
CA ALA A 544 15.97 0.06 11.88
C ALA A 544 14.53 0.56 12.02
N THR A 545 14.29 1.49 12.95
CA THR A 545 13.02 2.22 13.08
C THR A 545 12.93 3.37 12.09
N GLY A 546 11.71 3.77 11.75
CA GLY A 546 11.43 4.79 10.74
C GLY A 546 10.42 4.31 9.71
N SER A 547 10.42 4.95 8.54
CA SER A 547 9.47 4.67 7.46
C SER A 547 10.05 4.85 6.05
N ASN A 548 9.40 4.21 5.08
CA ASN A 548 9.63 4.41 3.65
C ASN A 548 8.32 4.50 2.87
N VAL A 549 8.38 5.06 1.65
CA VAL A 549 7.20 5.30 0.80
C VAL A 549 7.35 4.62 -0.56
N VAL A 550 6.24 4.06 -1.06
CA VAL A 550 6.08 3.48 -2.39
C VAL A 550 4.84 4.10 -3.05
N ASP A 551 4.99 4.70 -4.23
CA ASP A 551 3.87 5.38 -4.91
C ASP A 551 2.96 4.39 -5.66
N TRP A 552 3.53 3.41 -6.36
CA TRP A 552 2.74 2.43 -7.10
C TRP A 552 3.49 1.11 -7.29
N GLY A 553 2.74 0.05 -7.52
CA GLY A 553 3.25 -1.28 -7.88
C GLY A 553 2.50 -1.85 -9.08
N ARG A 554 3.23 -2.46 -10.02
CA ARG A 554 2.67 -3.05 -11.24
C ARG A 554 3.36 -4.35 -11.64
N MET A 555 2.66 -5.15 -12.43
CA MET A 555 3.26 -6.28 -13.16
C MET A 555 2.78 -6.29 -14.61
N ARG A 556 3.70 -6.58 -15.54
CA ARG A 556 3.47 -6.54 -16.99
C ARG A 556 4.03 -7.77 -17.68
N ALA A 557 3.63 -7.97 -18.94
CA ALA A 557 4.10 -9.08 -19.76
C ALA A 557 5.63 -9.09 -19.90
N TYR A 558 6.24 -10.27 -19.76
CA TYR A 558 7.66 -10.45 -20.07
C TYR A 558 7.88 -10.38 -21.59
N PRO A 559 8.83 -9.56 -22.09
CA PRO A 559 9.09 -9.46 -23.51
C PRO A 559 9.78 -10.73 -24.04
N PRO A 560 9.53 -11.14 -25.31
CA PRO A 560 10.26 -12.22 -25.96
C PRO A 560 11.77 -12.08 -25.79
N GLY A 561 12.47 -13.18 -25.46
CA GLY A 561 13.92 -13.17 -25.22
C GLY A 561 14.41 -12.27 -24.07
N GLY A 562 13.52 -11.61 -23.32
CA GLY A 562 13.89 -10.55 -22.38
C GLY A 562 14.23 -9.20 -23.03
N VAL A 563 13.85 -8.98 -24.30
CA VAL A 563 14.13 -7.75 -25.06
C VAL A 563 12.83 -7.20 -25.65
N THR A 564 12.44 -5.98 -25.27
CA THR A 564 11.24 -5.33 -25.81
C THR A 564 11.37 -5.06 -27.31
N PRO A 565 10.30 -5.21 -28.12
CA PRO A 565 10.29 -4.80 -29.52
C PRO A 565 10.74 -3.36 -29.71
N ILE A 566 11.41 -3.09 -30.83
CA ILE A 566 11.99 -1.78 -31.16
C ILE A 566 10.89 -0.90 -31.76
N ALA A 567 10.77 0.34 -31.30
CA ALA A 567 9.88 1.34 -31.86
C ALA A 567 10.64 2.31 -32.78
N VAL A 568 10.23 2.43 -34.04
CA VAL A 568 10.79 3.36 -35.04
C VAL A 568 9.72 4.34 -35.48
N PHE A 569 9.97 5.63 -35.26
CA PHE A 569 9.06 6.71 -35.63
C PHE A 569 9.22 7.08 -37.10
N GLY A 570 8.10 7.20 -37.81
CA GLY A 570 8.04 7.81 -39.13
C GLY A 570 7.96 9.35 -39.07
N SER A 571 7.71 9.96 -40.21
CA SER A 571 7.47 11.41 -40.29
C SER A 571 6.11 11.80 -39.72
N LEU A 572 6.03 13.00 -39.14
CA LEU A 572 4.76 13.64 -38.79
C LEU A 572 3.90 13.86 -40.05
N VAL A 573 2.61 13.55 -39.96
CA VAL A 573 1.62 13.80 -41.02
C VAL A 573 0.51 14.70 -40.47
N ASN A 574 0.29 15.83 -41.15
CA ASN A 574 -0.79 16.76 -40.81
C ASN A 574 -2.08 16.35 -41.50
N VAL A 575 -3.16 16.33 -40.72
CA VAL A 575 -4.51 16.01 -41.20
C VAL A 575 -5.17 17.30 -41.70
N SER A 576 -4.93 17.66 -42.96
CA SER A 576 -5.67 18.77 -43.58
C SER A 576 -7.15 18.43 -43.71
N THR A 577 -8.01 19.20 -43.04
CA THR A 577 -9.45 19.22 -43.28
C THR A 577 -9.74 19.89 -44.62
N THR A 578 -9.53 19.17 -45.72
CA THR A 578 -9.93 19.62 -47.06
C THR A 578 -11.46 19.58 -47.15
N THR A 579 -12.12 20.64 -46.70
CA THR A 579 -13.56 20.83 -46.89
C THR A 579 -13.84 20.95 -48.39
N THR A 580 -14.17 19.83 -49.04
CA THR A 580 -14.46 19.80 -50.47
C THR A 580 -15.82 20.44 -50.72
N THR A 581 -15.87 21.77 -50.80
CA THR A 581 -17.02 22.50 -51.34
C THR A 581 -17.14 22.17 -52.82
N THR A 582 -18.00 21.21 -53.14
CA THR A 582 -18.41 20.89 -54.51
C THR A 582 -19.22 22.04 -55.11
N SER A 583 -18.53 23.09 -55.53
CA SER A 583 -19.11 24.14 -56.37
C SER A 583 -19.26 23.59 -57.79
N SER A 584 -20.48 23.20 -58.15
CA SER A 584 -20.79 22.65 -59.47
C SER A 584 -20.90 23.76 -60.52
N THR A 585 -19.76 24.27 -60.99
CA THR A 585 -19.74 25.13 -62.19
C THR A 585 -19.86 24.27 -63.44
N LEU A 586 -21.04 24.27 -64.04
CA LEU A 586 -21.26 23.81 -65.40
C LEU A 586 -20.55 24.73 -66.40
N THR A 587 -19.33 24.38 -66.80
CA THR A 587 -18.63 25.03 -67.92
C THR A 587 -19.09 24.46 -69.25
N SER A 588 -19.99 25.19 -69.92
CA SER A 588 -20.20 25.03 -71.37
C SER A 588 -18.91 25.38 -72.10
N SER A 589 -18.48 24.51 -73.01
CA SER A 589 -17.26 24.69 -73.80
C SER A 589 -17.43 25.80 -74.85
N THR A 590 -16.53 26.79 -74.85
CA THR A 590 -16.23 27.59 -76.05
C THR A 590 -14.74 27.81 -76.15
N THR A 591 -14.22 27.77 -77.38
CA THR A 591 -12.81 27.53 -77.68
C THR A 591 -12.01 28.82 -77.92
N THR A 592 -10.69 28.73 -77.73
CA THR A 592 -9.60 29.41 -78.48
C THR A 592 -8.80 30.53 -77.79
N SER A 593 -7.51 30.56 -78.14
CA SER A 593 -6.50 31.63 -78.04
C SER A 593 -5.96 32.06 -76.66
N THR A 594 -4.85 31.42 -76.29
CA THR A 594 -3.55 32.07 -75.99
C THR A 594 -3.50 33.61 -75.92
N THR A 595 -2.99 34.17 -74.83
CA THR A 595 -1.56 34.57 -74.68
C THR A 595 -1.29 35.15 -73.28
N SER A 596 -0.06 35.00 -72.79
CA SER A 596 0.46 35.50 -71.52
C SER A 596 0.39 37.02 -71.34
N THR A 597 0.25 37.50 -70.10
CA THR A 597 1.26 38.41 -69.48
C THR A 597 1.05 38.58 -67.98
N THR A 598 2.16 38.72 -67.26
CA THR A 598 2.23 39.08 -65.83
C THR A 598 2.33 40.60 -65.70
N THR A 599 1.49 41.21 -64.86
CA THR A 599 1.78 42.55 -64.31
C THR A 599 1.27 42.69 -62.88
N THR A 600 2.19 43.04 -62.00
CA THR A 600 1.93 43.50 -60.64
C THR A 600 1.43 44.94 -60.63
N SER A 601 0.37 45.25 -59.88
CA SER A 601 0.29 46.52 -59.15
C SER A 601 -0.79 46.51 -58.06
N SER A 602 -0.41 47.07 -56.92
CA SER A 602 -1.29 47.42 -55.81
C SER A 602 -2.08 48.70 -56.09
N THR A 603 -3.36 48.75 -55.72
CA THR A 603 -3.94 49.94 -55.07
C THR A 603 -5.27 49.62 -54.40
N SER A 604 -5.50 50.23 -53.23
CA SER A 604 -6.77 50.17 -52.52
C SER A 604 -7.81 51.09 -53.17
N SER A 605 -9.08 50.70 -53.10
CA SER A 605 -10.19 51.66 -53.10
C SER A 605 -11.34 51.14 -52.24
N THR A 606 -11.80 52.00 -51.33
CA THR A 606 -12.96 51.75 -50.48
C THR A 606 -14.23 52.05 -51.26
N ALA A 607 -15.25 51.19 -51.16
CA ALA A 607 -16.59 51.48 -51.68
C ALA A 607 -17.65 51.21 -50.62
N THR A 608 -18.50 52.22 -50.40
CA THR A 608 -19.56 52.27 -49.38
C THR A 608 -20.70 51.30 -49.70
N THR A 609 -21.34 50.76 -48.68
CA THR A 609 -22.53 49.91 -48.80
C THR A 609 -23.80 50.72 -49.13
N THR A 610 -24.67 50.14 -49.96
CA THR A 610 -26.10 50.46 -49.97
C THR A 610 -26.88 49.16 -49.97
N SER A 611 -27.74 48.96 -48.97
CA SER A 611 -28.46 47.72 -48.74
C SER A 611 -29.87 47.76 -49.33
N SER A 612 -30.28 46.66 -49.96
CA SER A 612 -31.70 46.33 -50.14
C SER A 612 -31.87 44.86 -49.73
N ALA A 613 -32.67 44.63 -48.69
CA ALA A 613 -32.76 43.34 -48.01
C ALA A 613 -33.90 42.49 -48.55
N SER A 614 -33.67 41.19 -48.66
CA SER A 614 -34.72 40.19 -48.40
C SER A 614 -34.13 39.05 -47.57
N THR A 615 -34.91 38.60 -46.59
CA THR A 615 -34.45 37.81 -45.44
C THR A 615 -34.61 36.31 -45.62
N SER A 616 -33.54 35.56 -45.29
CA SER A 616 -33.55 34.44 -44.32
C SER A 616 -32.14 33.84 -44.25
N SER A 617 -31.21 34.39 -43.47
CA SER A 617 -30.96 34.03 -42.07
C SER A 617 -30.34 32.65 -41.80
N THR A 618 -29.15 32.42 -42.37
CA THR A 618 -28.09 31.61 -41.76
C THR A 618 -26.81 32.44 -41.77
N THR A 619 -26.04 32.48 -40.66
CA THR A 619 -24.55 32.58 -40.64
C THR A 619 -24.05 32.89 -39.22
N SER A 620 -23.11 32.07 -38.75
CA SER A 620 -22.33 32.31 -37.53
C SER A 620 -21.30 33.42 -37.73
N LYS A 621 -21.14 34.29 -36.73
CA LYS A 621 -20.21 35.42 -36.76
C LYS A 621 -18.75 34.97 -36.56
N ILE A 622 -17.94 34.99 -37.62
CA ILE A 622 -16.48 34.90 -37.50
C ILE A 622 -15.93 36.29 -37.13
N THR A 623 -15.10 36.34 -36.09
CA THR A 623 -14.34 37.55 -35.71
C THR A 623 -12.85 37.25 -35.83
N SER A 624 -12.15 37.89 -36.76
CA SER A 624 -10.70 37.79 -36.90
C SER A 624 -10.04 39.11 -36.50
N THR A 625 -9.36 39.14 -35.36
CA THR A 625 -8.49 40.25 -34.94
C THR A 625 -7.05 39.95 -35.32
N THR A 626 -6.50 40.73 -36.25
CA THR A 626 -5.07 40.67 -36.61
C THR A 626 -4.27 41.62 -35.71
N THR A 627 -3.38 41.09 -34.87
CA THR A 627 -2.46 41.91 -34.07
C THR A 627 -1.06 41.81 -34.65
N SER A 628 -0.57 42.90 -35.26
CA SER A 628 0.81 43.02 -35.73
C SER A 628 1.63 43.84 -34.74
N SER A 629 2.64 43.23 -34.11
CA SER A 629 3.59 43.93 -33.24
C SER A 629 4.81 44.40 -34.04
N LEU A 630 4.94 45.72 -34.26
CA LEU A 630 6.22 46.33 -34.63
C LEU A 630 6.97 46.79 -33.38
N THR A 631 8.26 46.49 -33.34
CA THR A 631 9.17 46.90 -32.26
C THR A 631 9.92 48.17 -32.67
N THR A 632 9.71 49.28 -31.96
CA THR A 632 10.53 50.50 -32.08
C THR A 632 10.92 51.03 -30.71
N THR A 633 12.22 51.19 -30.50
CA THR A 633 12.85 51.59 -29.23
C THR A 633 13.01 53.10 -29.15
N THR A 634 12.54 53.74 -28.06
CA THR A 634 13.00 55.09 -27.66
C THR A 634 12.84 55.32 -26.15
N THR A 635 13.71 56.18 -25.61
CA THR A 635 13.99 56.36 -24.17
C THR A 635 13.39 57.68 -23.66
N GLY A 636 12.78 57.75 -22.46
CA GLY A 636 12.30 59.07 -21.95
C GLY A 636 11.46 59.16 -20.66
N LYS A 637 12.12 59.08 -19.50
CA LYS A 637 11.80 59.61 -18.15
C LYS A 637 10.58 60.56 -17.90
N SER A 638 9.61 60.08 -17.09
CA SER A 638 8.82 60.70 -15.98
C SER A 638 8.43 62.20 -15.94
N THR A 639 7.12 62.52 -15.75
CA THR A 639 6.55 63.16 -14.52
C THR A 639 5.00 63.28 -14.45
N THR A 640 4.45 63.03 -13.25
CA THR A 640 3.26 63.57 -12.51
C THR A 640 2.09 64.32 -13.22
N SER A 641 0.82 63.88 -13.01
CA SER A 641 -0.26 64.63 -12.27
C SER A 641 -1.73 64.14 -12.46
N ALA A 642 -2.34 63.73 -11.34
CA ALA A 642 -3.72 63.91 -10.80
C ALA A 642 -5.02 64.18 -11.62
N LEU A 643 -6.15 63.61 -11.10
CA LEU A 643 -7.54 64.16 -11.03
C LEU A 643 -8.40 64.26 -12.34
N THR A 644 -9.73 64.02 -12.43
CA THR A 644 -10.82 63.58 -11.49
C THR A 644 -12.04 63.03 -12.28
N SER A 645 -12.85 62.12 -11.67
CA SER A 645 -14.33 61.92 -11.77
C SER A 645 -15.04 61.80 -13.17
N THR A 646 -16.24 61.21 -13.35
CA THR A 646 -17.39 61.00 -12.44
C THR A 646 -18.39 59.93 -12.96
N SER A 647 -19.19 59.35 -12.04
CA SER A 647 -20.58 58.85 -12.22
C SER A 647 -20.91 57.63 -13.12
N SER A 648 -21.93 56.80 -12.83
CA SER A 648 -22.67 56.49 -11.57
C SER A 648 -23.71 55.36 -11.78
N GLN A 649 -24.11 54.67 -10.69
CA GLN A 649 -25.38 53.90 -10.51
C GLN A 649 -25.52 52.59 -11.34
N SER A 650 -26.18 51.51 -10.88
CA SER A 650 -27.10 51.25 -9.74
C SER A 650 -26.86 49.83 -9.17
N SER A 651 -26.83 49.59 -7.84
CA SER A 651 -27.94 49.02 -7.01
C SER A 651 -28.34 47.55 -7.32
N ALA A 652 -28.52 46.60 -6.38
CA ALA A 652 -28.61 46.62 -4.92
C ALA A 652 -28.35 45.24 -4.24
N THR A 653 -27.79 45.24 -3.01
CA THR A 653 -28.26 44.58 -1.73
C THR A 653 -28.53 43.05 -1.69
N SER A 654 -28.16 42.23 -0.68
CA SER A 654 -27.82 42.38 0.78
C SER A 654 -26.73 41.36 1.26
N THR A 655 -25.73 41.71 2.08
CA THR A 655 -25.67 41.67 3.58
C THR A 655 -25.76 40.25 4.19
N THR A 656 -24.81 39.71 4.98
CA THR A 656 -24.52 40.13 6.38
C THR A 656 -23.14 39.71 6.94
N THR A 657 -22.32 40.72 7.25
CA THR A 657 -21.48 40.94 8.45
C THR A 657 -20.92 39.77 9.29
N SER A 658 -19.58 39.67 9.32
CA SER A 658 -18.71 39.64 10.53
C SER A 658 -17.24 39.36 10.13
N ILE A 659 -16.17 39.68 10.88
CA ILE A 659 -15.88 40.71 11.90
C ILE A 659 -14.38 41.06 11.75
N ALA A 660 -13.89 42.22 12.24
CA ALA A 660 -12.49 42.64 12.05
C ALA A 660 -11.72 42.89 13.37
N THR A 661 -10.42 42.54 13.39
CA THR A 661 -9.41 43.16 14.28
C THR A 661 -8.05 43.28 13.57
N THR A 662 -7.53 44.50 13.54
CA THR A 662 -6.20 44.91 13.07
C THR A 662 -5.11 44.68 14.12
N SER A 663 -3.84 44.47 13.72
CA SER A 663 -2.76 45.44 14.01
C SER A 663 -1.37 45.11 13.41
N THR A 664 -0.80 46.14 12.76
CA THR A 664 0.62 46.55 12.75
C THR A 664 1.75 45.55 12.44
N ALA A 665 2.42 45.79 11.30
CA ALA A 665 3.83 45.45 11.10
C ALA A 665 4.77 46.52 11.70
N SER A 666 6.04 46.18 11.92
CA SER A 666 7.13 47.17 12.00
C SER A 666 8.42 46.65 11.36
N THR A 667 8.98 47.49 10.50
CA THR A 667 10.22 47.30 9.72
C THR A 667 11.45 47.64 10.56
N THR A 668 12.65 47.12 10.24
CA THR A 668 13.90 47.91 10.00
C THR A 668 15.05 47.00 9.50
N ARG A 669 15.89 47.54 8.61
CA ARG A 669 17.13 46.94 8.03
C ARG A 669 18.28 46.92 9.09
N THR A 670 19.52 46.45 8.92
CA THR A 670 20.45 46.61 7.78
C THR A 670 21.75 45.77 7.96
N SER A 671 22.29 45.27 6.84
CA SER A 671 23.73 45.08 6.49
C SER A 671 24.78 44.37 7.37
N ILE A 672 25.38 43.32 6.77
CA ILE A 672 26.83 43.12 6.48
C ILE A 672 27.85 43.23 7.65
N ALA A 673 28.51 42.09 7.97
CA ALA A 673 29.97 41.90 7.79
C ALA A 673 30.44 40.51 8.27
N SER A 674 31.45 39.95 7.60
CA SER A 674 32.10 38.67 7.94
C SER A 674 33.24 38.86 8.94
N THR A 675 33.50 37.86 9.81
CA THR A 675 34.86 37.57 10.29
C THR A 675 35.01 36.14 10.80
N SER A 676 36.12 35.51 10.44
CA SER A 676 36.60 34.24 10.99
C SER A 676 37.45 34.47 12.24
N THR A 677 37.38 33.58 13.24
CA THR A 677 38.37 33.53 14.33
C THR A 677 38.76 32.09 14.62
N ALA A 678 40.05 31.77 14.45
CA ALA A 678 40.64 30.52 14.94
C ALA A 678 41.09 30.68 16.40
N SER A 679 41.18 29.57 17.15
CA SER A 679 41.88 29.54 18.44
C SER A 679 42.78 28.31 18.52
N ARG A 680 43.98 28.49 19.04
CA ARG A 680 45.04 27.47 19.17
C ARG A 680 45.98 27.83 20.32
N THR A 681 45.97 27.03 21.39
CA THR A 681 46.98 26.95 22.47
C THR A 681 46.59 25.75 23.37
N THR A 682 47.46 25.02 24.11
CA THR A 682 48.84 24.49 23.90
C THR A 682 49.18 23.57 25.09
N THR A 683 49.95 22.49 24.89
CA THR A 683 50.84 21.77 25.87
C THR A 683 50.25 21.17 27.17
N GLY A 684 50.73 20.04 27.74
CA GLY A 684 51.79 19.08 27.34
C GLY A 684 52.17 18.08 28.47
N GLY A 685 52.98 17.04 28.16
CA GLY A 685 53.55 16.01 29.09
C GLY A 685 53.13 14.57 28.73
N SER A 686 53.95 13.72 28.09
CA SER A 686 55.16 12.97 28.57
C SER A 686 54.81 11.86 29.60
N PHE A 687 55.15 10.57 29.45
CA PHE A 687 56.40 9.92 28.97
C PHE A 687 56.18 8.61 28.15
N SER A 688 57.26 8.11 27.52
CA SER A 688 57.40 6.83 26.77
C SER A 688 58.59 6.01 27.34
N PRO A 689 59.26 5.02 26.66
CA PRO A 689 58.94 4.04 25.59
C PRO A 689 59.48 2.60 25.92
N VAL A 690 60.01 1.84 24.91
CA VAL A 690 60.85 0.59 24.93
C VAL A 690 60.04 -0.72 24.86
N LEU A 691 60.27 -1.74 24.01
CA LEU A 691 61.05 -2.08 22.77
C LEU A 691 60.24 -3.24 22.11
N GLY A 692 60.34 -3.69 20.85
CA GLY A 692 61.31 -3.53 19.77
C GLY A 692 61.46 -4.88 19.02
N LEU A 693 61.72 -4.85 17.70
CA LEU A 693 62.10 -5.96 16.80
C LEU A 693 61.01 -6.81 16.08
N ASN A 694 60.84 -6.48 14.80
CA ASN A 694 60.57 -7.38 13.66
C ASN A 694 61.92 -8.08 13.25
N PRO A 695 62.05 -9.07 12.31
CA PRO A 695 61.30 -9.13 11.03
C PRO A 695 61.12 -10.51 10.31
N LEU A 696 60.60 -10.43 9.06
CA LEU A 696 61.01 -11.17 7.84
C LEU A 696 60.33 -12.50 7.41
N LEU A 697 59.71 -12.45 6.21
CA LEU A 697 59.69 -13.46 5.10
C LEU A 697 58.92 -14.81 5.28
N LEU A 698 58.42 -15.52 4.24
CA LEU A 698 58.42 -15.39 2.76
C LEU A 698 57.29 -16.27 2.12
N GLY A 699 56.61 -15.82 1.05
CA GLY A 699 55.89 -16.64 0.04
C GLY A 699 54.69 -17.51 0.49
N GLY A 700 53.79 -18.01 -0.37
CA GLY A 700 53.59 -17.78 -1.82
C GLY A 700 52.80 -18.93 -2.47
N VAL A 701 51.68 -18.61 -3.16
CA VAL A 701 50.92 -19.44 -4.12
C VAL A 701 50.28 -20.75 -3.60
N ALA A 702 48.99 -20.95 -3.91
CA ALA A 702 48.35 -22.27 -3.93
C ALA A 702 47.45 -22.41 -5.18
N LEU A 703 47.74 -23.40 -6.03
CA LEU A 703 46.89 -23.79 -7.16
C LEU A 703 45.85 -24.84 -6.72
N VAL A 704 44.66 -24.72 -7.30
CA VAL A 704 43.86 -25.79 -7.95
C VAL A 704 43.93 -27.23 -7.38
N GLY A 705 42.78 -27.70 -6.87
CA GLY A 705 42.19 -28.98 -7.29
C GLY A 705 42.22 -30.17 -6.31
N GLY A 706 41.19 -31.03 -6.40
CA GLY A 706 41.33 -32.46 -6.08
C GLY A 706 40.67 -33.03 -4.82
N ALA A 707 39.34 -33.17 -4.84
CA ALA A 707 38.57 -34.37 -4.44
C ALA A 707 38.92 -35.24 -3.19
N VAL A 708 37.89 -35.40 -2.32
CA VAL A 708 37.42 -36.66 -1.67
C VAL A 708 38.21 -37.27 -0.49
N ALA A 709 37.61 -37.20 0.71
CA ALA A 709 37.39 -38.30 1.69
C ALA A 709 36.42 -37.78 2.78
N VAL A 710 35.22 -38.34 2.99
CA VAL A 710 34.89 -39.52 3.84
C VAL A 710 35.23 -39.33 5.33
N ALA A 711 34.21 -39.54 6.20
CA ALA A 711 34.18 -39.08 7.58
C ALA A 711 34.91 -39.98 8.60
N VAL A 712 35.39 -39.36 9.69
CA VAL A 712 35.75 -40.04 10.94
C VAL A 712 35.15 -39.26 12.11
N VAL A 713 34.31 -39.91 12.92
CA VAL A 713 33.79 -39.37 14.18
C VAL A 713 34.79 -39.65 15.30
N VAL A 714 35.16 -38.63 16.07
CA VAL A 714 35.98 -38.79 17.28
C VAL A 714 35.30 -38.11 18.48
N ILE A 715 34.81 -38.93 19.39
CA ILE A 715 34.39 -38.50 20.73
C ILE A 715 35.56 -38.76 21.70
N ARG A 716 35.97 -37.76 22.49
CA ARG A 716 36.82 -37.99 23.67
C ARG A 716 36.32 -37.20 24.88
N ARG A 717 36.10 -37.94 25.99
CA ARG A 717 35.85 -37.41 27.34
C ARG A 717 37.16 -36.88 27.95
N ARG A 718 37.07 -35.90 28.85
CA ARG A 718 38.18 -35.45 29.72
C ARG A 718 38.27 -36.34 30.98
N PRO A 719 39.47 -36.59 31.54
CA PRO A 719 39.63 -37.20 32.86
C PRO A 719 39.66 -36.18 34.01
N HIS A 720 39.40 -36.65 35.23
CA HIS A 720 39.52 -35.92 36.50
C HIS A 720 40.92 -36.02 37.12
N THR A 721 41.28 -35.03 37.95
CA THR A 721 42.12 -35.21 39.16
C THR A 721 41.78 -34.14 40.21
N LEU A 722 42.10 -34.40 41.49
CA LEU A 722 41.61 -33.69 42.68
C LEU A 722 42.63 -32.70 43.31
N ILE A 723 42.11 -31.63 43.96
CA ILE A 723 42.33 -31.12 45.36
C ILE A 723 43.77 -31.25 45.93
N PRO A 724 44.37 -30.22 46.58
CA PRO A 724 43.76 -29.18 47.45
C PRO A 724 43.12 -27.97 46.76
#